data_AF-A0A182SUB7-F1
#
_entry.id   AF-A0A182SUB7-F1
#
_cell.length_a   1.000
_cell.length_b   1.000
_cell.length_c   1.000
_cell.angle_alpha   90.00
_cell.angle_beta   90.00
_cell.angle_gamma   90.00
#
_symmetry.space_group_name_H-M   'P 1'
#
loop_
_entity.id
_entity.type
_entity.pdbx_description
1 polymer ?
#
loop_
_entity_poly.entity_id
_entity_poly.type
_entity_poly.pdbx_seq_one_letter_code
_entity_poly.pdbx_strand_id
1 'polypeptide(L)'
;MAVASSPAGQQARIVCYFSNWAIYRPDVGRYTINDIPAEMCTHIIYSFIGVDDSNYQVLVIDPEIDLEQNGFRNFTELRQTYPNAKYQIAVGGWAEGGKKYSQMVAVKERRQSFIESVVQFMKVYNFDGFDLDWEYPGAADRGGSFGDKDKFFYFVEELRRAFDREGRGWEITMAVPVANFRLQEGYHVPELCENLDAIHCMTYDLRGNWAGFADVHSPLYKRPHDQWAYEKLNVNDGVQLWVNYGCPPNKLVVGVPFYGRTFTMSASTTNPMLGSYINKEAGGGDPGPYTNATGFLAYYEICTEVQDEKKGWTKKWDDVGLCPYTYKGTQFVGYEDEKSLQHKMDWIKQKGYAGAMTWAVDMDDFHGLCGPENALMKVLYDNMKDYVVPEPTVTTTPRPEWNRPPSTMSSDGVQPSSQRPTTTTNKPRSTTTAAPTTRTTRRTTTTTTRKPTTILPPAPTDSEEDREPVPVEPPTPEHEDESEIDCSGYKDFVPSVDCTKYYRCVHGQPVEFVCKPGTVFHTALNVCDWPENADRPECRTKAKLIEPLADDYGASRQSALWLFVLLFLAVLVEQRHCRLICHYTTWSQGRADPYSYRIEDIPGDLCTHVVYNFVGVDSEEYELAMLQREIDVVQNGFGRFIDLKQRFPDLKMHVAVGGWDHGGAPFSRMAAFRNRRKKFIDSVVKFMARYGFDGIELVWLYPGSVERGGTNNDKDNFVYLVEELKTAFLKARQPWEVAIQVPADHTRFEVGYDQGLLCESADYVHIIGYDLRGSWTGFADVHSPMKDRPHDQGIYKGLNVEGGVNSWLDSGCAPNKVVLGVPFLGRTYVLRSSQQNGVGALINGP
;
A
#
# COMPACT_ATOMS: atom_id res chain seq x y z
N MET A 1 33.18 -40.70 -15.07
CA MET A 1 33.53 -39.43 -14.39
C MET A 1 32.34 -38.52 -14.53
N ALA A 2 31.81 -37.95 -13.44
CA ALA A 2 30.78 -36.91 -13.54
C ALA A 2 31.48 -35.55 -13.51
N VAL A 3 31.29 -34.72 -14.54
CA VAL A 3 31.75 -33.33 -14.52
C VAL A 3 30.75 -32.56 -13.67
N ALA A 4 31.22 -31.95 -12.57
CA ALA A 4 30.38 -31.04 -11.80
C ALA A 4 30.15 -29.78 -12.65
N SER A 5 28.90 -29.55 -13.05
CA SER A 5 28.50 -28.31 -13.69
C SER A 5 28.66 -27.15 -12.72
N SER A 6 29.44 -26.13 -13.11
CA SER A 6 29.38 -24.82 -12.46
C SER A 6 27.94 -24.29 -12.46
N PRO A 7 27.53 -23.46 -11.49
CA PRO A 7 26.31 -22.69 -11.61
C PRO A 7 26.39 -21.85 -12.90
N ALA A 8 25.43 -22.02 -13.80
CA ALA A 8 25.24 -21.07 -14.89
C ALA A 8 24.72 -19.76 -14.29
N GLY A 9 25.34 -18.63 -14.64
CA GLY A 9 24.85 -17.32 -14.22
C GLY A 9 23.52 -17.00 -14.90
N GLN A 10 22.79 -16.03 -14.35
CA GLN A 10 21.55 -15.54 -14.94
C GLN A 10 21.82 -14.92 -16.32
N GLN A 11 21.21 -15.45 -17.38
CA GLN A 11 21.29 -14.83 -18.71
C GLN A 11 20.42 -13.57 -18.76
N ALA A 12 20.83 -12.56 -19.53
CA ALA A 12 20.07 -11.35 -19.72
C ALA A 12 18.72 -11.59 -20.42
N ARG A 13 17.70 -10.80 -20.05
CA ARG A 13 16.40 -10.76 -20.71
C ARG A 13 16.44 -9.83 -21.92
N ILE A 14 15.80 -10.26 -23.01
CA ILE A 14 15.41 -9.41 -24.13
C ILE A 14 13.90 -9.55 -24.24
N VAL A 15 13.18 -8.50 -23.85
CA VAL A 15 11.73 -8.51 -23.69
C VAL A 15 11.08 -7.70 -24.82
N CYS A 16 10.23 -8.36 -25.60
CA CYS A 16 9.63 -7.81 -26.81
C CYS A 16 8.11 -7.71 -26.64
N TYR A 17 7.59 -6.51 -26.37
CA TYR A 17 6.14 -6.30 -26.44
C TYR A 17 5.67 -6.31 -27.90
N PHE A 18 4.55 -6.99 -28.16
CA PHE A 18 3.90 -7.12 -29.46
C PHE A 18 2.47 -6.55 -29.39
N SER A 19 2.19 -5.50 -30.16
CA SER A 19 0.88 -4.85 -30.20
C SER A 19 -0.09 -5.61 -31.12
N ASN A 20 -1.15 -6.23 -30.61
CA ASN A 20 -2.07 -7.01 -31.46
C ASN A 20 -2.76 -6.14 -32.54
N TRP A 21 -3.06 -4.89 -32.23
CA TRP A 21 -3.66 -3.91 -33.15
C TRP A 21 -2.73 -3.45 -34.28
N ALA A 22 -1.44 -3.80 -34.28
CA ALA A 22 -0.52 -3.44 -35.36
C ALA A 22 -0.88 -4.10 -36.71
N ILE A 23 -1.72 -5.13 -36.70
CA ILE A 23 -2.30 -5.77 -37.89
C ILE A 23 -3.23 -4.84 -38.69
N TYR A 24 -3.77 -3.78 -38.06
CA TYR A 24 -4.69 -2.82 -38.70
C TYR A 24 -4.00 -1.62 -39.34
N ARG A 25 -2.68 -1.47 -39.15
CA ARG A 25 -1.92 -0.39 -39.79
C ARG A 25 -1.91 -0.58 -41.32
N PRO A 26 -1.97 0.49 -42.12
CA PRO A 26 -2.00 0.39 -43.57
C PRO A 26 -0.63 0.01 -44.15
N ASP A 27 -0.67 -0.59 -45.35
CA ASP A 27 0.49 -0.88 -46.21
C ASP A 27 1.70 -1.47 -45.45
N VAL A 28 2.87 -0.84 -45.55
CA VAL A 28 4.14 -1.27 -44.93
C VAL A 28 4.20 -1.06 -43.42
N GLY A 29 3.16 -0.51 -42.80
CA GLY A 29 3.02 -0.46 -41.35
C GLY A 29 2.35 -1.69 -40.74
N ARG A 30 1.71 -2.54 -41.56
CA ARG A 30 1.01 -3.75 -41.10
C ARG A 30 1.99 -4.74 -40.51
N TYR A 31 1.78 -5.12 -39.25
CA TYR A 31 2.63 -6.06 -38.52
C TYR A 31 1.80 -7.19 -37.91
N THR A 32 2.29 -8.43 -37.97
CA THR A 32 1.58 -9.63 -37.52
C THR A 32 2.46 -10.54 -36.68
N ILE A 33 1.88 -11.62 -36.15
CA ILE A 33 2.60 -12.66 -35.37
C ILE A 33 3.76 -13.29 -36.18
N ASN A 34 3.65 -13.33 -37.51
CA ASN A 34 4.69 -13.88 -38.39
C ASN A 34 5.88 -12.94 -38.62
N ASP A 35 5.72 -11.65 -38.31
CA ASP A 35 6.74 -10.61 -38.52
C ASP A 35 7.62 -10.39 -37.27
N ILE A 36 7.33 -11.12 -36.19
CA ILE A 36 8.07 -11.09 -34.92
C ILE A 36 9.45 -11.75 -35.12
N PRO A 37 10.59 -11.04 -34.92
CA PRO A 37 11.94 -11.61 -34.98
C PRO A 37 12.24 -12.42 -33.70
N ALA A 38 11.51 -13.52 -33.51
CA ALA A 38 11.44 -14.25 -32.25
C ALA A 38 12.77 -14.90 -31.84
N GLU A 39 13.69 -15.18 -32.76
CA GLU A 39 15.07 -15.57 -32.42
C GLU A 39 15.87 -14.47 -31.71
N MET A 40 15.46 -13.20 -31.80
CA MET A 40 16.13 -12.07 -31.16
C MET A 40 15.60 -11.78 -29.75
N CYS A 41 14.48 -12.39 -29.35
CA CYS A 41 13.80 -12.17 -28.08
C CYS A 41 13.98 -13.38 -27.14
N THR A 42 14.11 -13.14 -25.83
CA THR A 42 14.01 -14.23 -24.83
C THR A 42 12.65 -14.29 -24.16
N HIS A 43 11.93 -13.16 -24.15
CA HIS A 43 10.54 -13.05 -23.69
C HIS A 43 9.77 -12.24 -24.74
N ILE A 44 8.60 -12.71 -25.16
CA ILE A 44 7.72 -12.03 -26.09
C ILE A 44 6.37 -11.89 -25.39
N ILE A 45 5.85 -10.66 -25.33
CA ILE A 45 4.67 -10.32 -24.54
C ILE A 45 3.56 -9.82 -25.46
N TYR A 46 2.42 -10.50 -25.45
CA TYR A 46 1.24 -10.11 -26.22
C TYR A 46 0.51 -8.97 -25.52
N SER A 47 0.28 -7.86 -26.23
CA SER A 47 -0.41 -6.67 -25.73
C SER A 47 -1.71 -6.41 -26.51
N PHE A 48 -2.89 -6.38 -25.90
CA PHE A 48 -3.22 -6.58 -24.47
C PHE A 48 -4.56 -7.31 -24.30
N ILE A 49 -4.72 -7.97 -23.15
CA ILE A 49 -6.04 -8.24 -22.55
C ILE A 49 -6.40 -7.17 -21.52
N GLY A 50 -7.67 -7.08 -21.16
CA GLY A 50 -8.22 -6.13 -20.21
C GLY A 50 -8.86 -6.77 -18.98
N VAL A 51 -9.59 -5.95 -18.23
CA VAL A 51 -10.47 -6.37 -17.12
C VAL A 51 -11.92 -6.00 -17.45
N ASP A 52 -12.85 -6.95 -17.30
CA ASP A 52 -14.30 -6.71 -17.38
C ASP A 52 -14.79 -5.98 -16.12
N ASP A 53 -15.59 -4.92 -16.28
CA ASP A 53 -16.04 -4.07 -15.15
C ASP A 53 -17.33 -4.58 -14.46
N SER A 54 -17.97 -5.62 -15.00
CA SER A 54 -19.16 -6.25 -14.46
C SER A 54 -18.86 -7.46 -13.57
N ASN A 55 -17.93 -8.32 -14.00
CA ASN A 55 -17.60 -9.61 -13.36
C ASN A 55 -16.15 -9.73 -12.85
N TYR A 56 -15.29 -8.76 -13.21
CA TYR A 56 -13.87 -8.69 -12.83
C TYR A 56 -13.06 -9.91 -13.30
N GLN A 57 -13.34 -10.41 -14.50
CA GLN A 57 -12.56 -11.45 -15.18
C GLN A 57 -11.73 -10.86 -16.33
N VAL A 58 -10.87 -11.69 -16.94
CA VAL A 58 -10.11 -11.35 -18.16
C VAL A 58 -11.05 -10.95 -19.29
N LEU A 59 -10.89 -9.72 -19.79
CA LEU A 59 -11.54 -9.22 -20.99
C LEU A 59 -10.63 -9.45 -22.20
N VAL A 60 -11.13 -10.08 -23.24
CA VAL A 60 -10.46 -10.11 -24.55
C VAL A 60 -10.86 -8.84 -25.31
N ILE A 61 -9.87 -8.03 -25.70
CA ILE A 61 -10.13 -6.69 -26.27
C ILE A 61 -10.49 -6.79 -27.75
N ASP A 62 -9.84 -7.68 -28.51
CA ASP A 62 -10.12 -7.93 -29.92
C ASP A 62 -10.44 -9.42 -30.16
N PRO A 63 -11.70 -9.86 -29.92
CA PRO A 63 -12.06 -11.26 -30.11
C PRO A 63 -11.99 -11.74 -31.58
N GLU A 64 -12.06 -10.83 -32.56
CA GLU A 64 -11.99 -11.16 -33.99
C GLU A 64 -10.57 -11.61 -34.40
N ILE A 65 -9.53 -10.95 -33.85
CA ILE A 65 -8.13 -11.36 -34.00
C ILE A 65 -7.76 -12.46 -33.00
N ASP A 66 -8.02 -12.21 -31.73
CA ASP A 66 -7.45 -12.99 -30.62
C ASP A 66 -8.06 -14.41 -30.54
N LEU A 67 -9.36 -14.53 -30.84
CA LEU A 67 -10.15 -15.78 -30.73
C LEU A 67 -10.51 -16.38 -32.09
N GLU A 68 -11.24 -15.65 -32.95
CA GLU A 68 -11.74 -16.20 -34.21
C GLU A 68 -10.60 -16.52 -35.19
N GLN A 69 -9.64 -15.60 -35.33
CA GLN A 69 -8.39 -15.83 -36.08
C GLN A 69 -7.30 -16.52 -35.25
N ASN A 70 -7.61 -16.98 -34.03
CA ASN A 70 -6.75 -17.76 -33.14
C ASN A 70 -5.45 -17.02 -32.72
N GLY A 71 -5.45 -15.68 -32.67
CA GLY A 71 -4.28 -14.85 -32.37
C GLY A 71 -3.46 -15.31 -31.16
N PHE A 72 -4.10 -15.60 -30.02
CA PHE A 72 -3.39 -16.10 -28.83
C PHE A 72 -2.71 -17.46 -29.06
N ARG A 73 -3.34 -18.37 -29.81
CA ARG A 73 -2.77 -19.71 -30.10
C ARG A 73 -1.62 -19.60 -31.08
N ASN A 74 -1.81 -18.89 -32.19
CA ASN A 74 -0.77 -18.67 -33.20
C ASN A 74 0.50 -18.06 -32.56
N PHE A 75 0.31 -17.12 -31.63
CA PHE A 75 1.40 -16.51 -30.87
C PHE A 75 2.11 -17.50 -29.94
N THR A 76 1.40 -18.25 -29.11
CA THR A 76 2.06 -19.21 -28.22
C THR A 76 2.63 -20.42 -28.96
N GLU A 77 2.13 -20.74 -30.16
CA GLU A 77 2.65 -21.79 -31.04
C GLU A 77 3.95 -21.44 -31.75
N LEU A 78 4.39 -20.17 -31.76
CA LEU A 78 5.76 -19.79 -32.17
C LEU A 78 6.84 -20.57 -31.41
N ARG A 79 6.54 -21.09 -30.21
CA ARG A 79 7.41 -22.00 -29.44
C ARG A 79 7.83 -23.27 -30.21
N GLN A 80 7.10 -23.67 -31.24
CA GLN A 80 7.46 -24.80 -32.10
C GLN A 80 8.71 -24.51 -32.93
N THR A 81 8.89 -23.25 -33.36
CA THR A 81 10.07 -22.76 -34.10
C THR A 81 11.14 -22.23 -33.14
N TYR A 82 10.72 -21.52 -32.10
CA TYR A 82 11.58 -20.80 -31.16
C TYR A 82 11.33 -21.27 -29.70
N PRO A 83 11.76 -22.50 -29.33
CA PRO A 83 11.42 -23.13 -28.05
C PRO A 83 12.16 -22.56 -26.83
N ASN A 84 13.15 -21.68 -27.05
CA ASN A 84 13.93 -21.05 -25.97
C ASN A 84 13.30 -19.75 -25.46
N ALA A 85 12.36 -19.16 -26.21
CA ALA A 85 11.67 -17.94 -25.81
C ALA A 85 10.48 -18.25 -24.89
N LYS A 86 10.13 -17.29 -24.03
CA LYS A 86 8.93 -17.30 -23.18
C LYS A 86 7.82 -16.47 -23.83
N TYR A 87 6.61 -17.03 -23.90
CA TYR A 87 5.45 -16.36 -24.47
C TYR A 87 4.53 -15.92 -23.34
N GLN A 88 4.42 -14.61 -23.13
CA GLN A 88 3.65 -14.01 -22.05
C GLN A 88 2.45 -13.23 -22.59
N ILE A 89 1.47 -12.98 -21.73
CA ILE A 89 0.32 -12.12 -22.01
C ILE A 89 0.33 -10.95 -21.02
N ALA A 90 0.17 -9.72 -21.51
CA ALA A 90 0.04 -8.53 -20.68
C ALA A 90 -1.42 -8.13 -20.49
N VAL A 91 -1.76 -7.69 -19.26
CA VAL A 91 -3.06 -7.08 -18.95
C VAL A 91 -2.91 -5.59 -18.65
N GLY A 92 -3.72 -4.76 -19.32
CA GLY A 92 -3.76 -3.30 -19.10
C GLY A 92 -3.27 -2.47 -20.28
N GLY A 93 -2.24 -1.66 -20.04
CA GLY A 93 -1.77 -0.63 -20.95
C GLY A 93 -2.61 0.65 -20.92
N TRP A 94 -2.08 1.70 -21.56
CA TRP A 94 -2.61 3.07 -21.44
C TRP A 94 -4.10 3.20 -21.79
N ALA A 95 -4.60 2.42 -22.76
CA ALA A 95 -5.97 2.50 -23.28
C ALA A 95 -7.04 1.91 -22.35
N GLU A 96 -6.73 0.87 -21.56
CA GLU A 96 -7.68 0.21 -20.64
C GLU A 96 -8.08 1.10 -19.44
N GLY A 97 -7.22 2.06 -19.08
CA GLY A 97 -7.43 3.00 -17.97
C GLY A 97 -7.20 2.38 -16.58
N GLY A 98 -6.86 3.21 -15.58
CA GLY A 98 -6.51 2.71 -14.24
C GLY A 98 -7.71 2.34 -13.35
N LYS A 99 -8.90 2.89 -13.63
CA LYS A 99 -10.09 2.77 -12.76
C LYS A 99 -10.57 1.32 -12.57
N LYS A 100 -10.64 0.52 -13.65
CA LYS A 100 -11.12 -0.86 -13.60
C LYS A 100 -10.25 -1.74 -12.67
N TYR A 101 -8.95 -1.54 -12.73
CA TYR A 101 -7.96 -2.22 -11.87
C TYR A 101 -8.09 -1.81 -10.40
N SER A 102 -8.26 -0.52 -10.10
CA SER A 102 -8.56 -0.06 -8.73
C SER A 102 -9.84 -0.71 -8.19
N GLN A 103 -10.91 -0.76 -9.00
CA GLN A 103 -12.18 -1.41 -8.65
C GLN A 103 -12.08 -2.94 -8.51
N MET A 104 -11.17 -3.59 -9.23
CA MET A 104 -10.85 -5.02 -9.11
C MET A 104 -10.09 -5.30 -7.81
N VAL A 105 -8.97 -4.61 -7.56
CA VAL A 105 -8.16 -4.87 -6.34
C VAL A 105 -8.84 -4.44 -5.05
N ALA A 106 -9.85 -3.56 -5.14
CA ALA A 106 -10.64 -3.05 -4.02
C ALA A 106 -11.25 -4.12 -3.09
N VAL A 107 -11.60 -5.29 -3.62
CA VAL A 107 -12.41 -6.32 -2.94
C VAL A 107 -11.76 -7.69 -3.15
N LYS A 108 -11.61 -8.50 -2.10
CA LYS A 108 -10.89 -9.79 -2.18
C LYS A 108 -11.55 -10.75 -3.17
N GLU A 109 -12.87 -10.78 -3.17
CA GLU A 109 -13.69 -11.65 -4.02
C GLU A 109 -13.54 -11.29 -5.51
N ARG A 110 -13.27 -10.01 -5.83
CA ARG A 110 -12.99 -9.55 -7.20
C ARG A 110 -11.56 -9.92 -7.63
N ARG A 111 -10.57 -9.79 -6.73
CA ARG A 111 -9.22 -10.29 -6.98
C ARG A 111 -9.24 -11.80 -7.23
N GLN A 112 -10.00 -12.55 -6.44
CA GLN A 112 -10.15 -14.00 -6.61
C GLN A 112 -10.80 -14.33 -7.97
N SER A 113 -11.91 -13.68 -8.35
CA SER A 113 -12.53 -13.82 -9.68
C SER A 113 -11.53 -13.56 -10.82
N PHE A 114 -10.75 -12.49 -10.70
CA PHE A 114 -9.75 -12.16 -11.71
C PHE A 114 -8.63 -13.20 -11.78
N ILE A 115 -8.04 -13.57 -10.64
CA ILE A 115 -6.96 -14.57 -10.53
C ILE A 115 -7.40 -15.92 -11.08
N GLU A 116 -8.62 -16.38 -10.78
CA GLU A 116 -9.18 -17.63 -11.32
C GLU A 116 -9.34 -17.56 -12.84
N SER A 117 -9.86 -16.45 -13.36
CA SER A 117 -9.99 -16.25 -14.81
C SER A 117 -8.63 -16.17 -15.54
N VAL A 118 -7.63 -15.52 -14.92
CA VAL A 118 -6.25 -15.48 -15.42
C VAL A 118 -5.63 -16.88 -15.43
N VAL A 119 -5.72 -17.62 -14.32
CA VAL A 119 -5.21 -18.99 -14.22
C VAL A 119 -5.86 -19.90 -15.26
N GLN A 120 -7.15 -19.76 -15.54
CA GLN A 120 -7.81 -20.52 -16.60
C GLN A 120 -7.37 -20.08 -18.00
N PHE A 121 -7.29 -18.77 -18.27
CA PHE A 121 -6.81 -18.22 -19.55
C PHE A 121 -5.40 -18.71 -19.89
N MET A 122 -4.49 -18.66 -18.93
CA MET A 122 -3.12 -19.16 -19.02
C MET A 122 -3.04 -20.65 -19.41
N LYS A 123 -3.98 -21.49 -18.95
CA LYS A 123 -4.07 -22.91 -19.35
C LYS A 123 -4.60 -23.08 -20.78
N VAL A 124 -5.65 -22.34 -21.14
CA VAL A 124 -6.38 -22.51 -22.43
C VAL A 124 -5.51 -22.13 -23.63
N TYR A 125 -4.70 -21.08 -23.49
CA TYR A 125 -3.81 -20.57 -24.54
C TYR A 125 -2.33 -20.95 -24.32
N ASN A 126 -2.00 -21.62 -23.22
CA ASN A 126 -0.68 -22.17 -22.90
C ASN A 126 0.45 -21.12 -22.89
N PHE A 127 0.17 -19.95 -22.28
CA PHE A 127 1.20 -18.94 -21.99
C PHE A 127 2.16 -19.41 -20.89
N ASP A 128 3.37 -18.82 -20.87
CA ASP A 128 4.47 -19.15 -19.95
C ASP A 128 4.66 -18.13 -18.82
N GLY A 129 4.00 -16.97 -18.89
CA GLY A 129 3.97 -15.96 -17.84
C GLY A 129 2.93 -14.85 -18.09
N PHE A 130 2.72 -14.01 -17.09
CA PHE A 130 1.68 -12.98 -17.07
C PHE A 130 2.29 -11.63 -16.69
N ASP A 131 2.10 -10.60 -17.52
CA ASP A 131 2.64 -9.26 -17.30
C ASP A 131 1.55 -8.29 -16.83
N LEU A 132 1.90 -7.46 -15.84
CA LEU A 132 1.00 -6.51 -15.21
C LEU A 132 1.33 -5.08 -15.67
N ASP A 133 0.46 -4.51 -16.51
CA ASP A 133 0.58 -3.13 -17.01
C ASP A 133 -0.62 -2.27 -16.55
N TRP A 134 -0.90 -2.28 -15.24
CA TRP A 134 -1.84 -1.32 -14.67
C TRP A 134 -1.17 0.06 -14.59
N GLU A 135 -1.66 0.98 -15.41
CA GLU A 135 -1.23 2.38 -15.42
C GLU A 135 -2.23 3.33 -14.74
N TYR A 136 -2.09 3.74 -13.47
CA TYR A 136 -1.18 3.23 -12.44
C TYR A 136 -1.93 3.07 -11.11
N PRO A 137 -1.53 2.14 -10.21
CA PRO A 137 -2.03 2.10 -8.84
C PRO A 137 -1.80 3.44 -8.12
N GLY A 138 -2.84 3.95 -7.45
CA GLY A 138 -2.79 5.22 -6.70
C GLY A 138 -2.87 6.49 -7.55
N ALA A 139 -2.80 6.39 -8.88
CA ALA A 139 -2.83 7.54 -9.77
C ALA A 139 -4.25 8.13 -9.90
N ALA A 140 -4.52 9.22 -9.16
CA ALA A 140 -5.82 9.89 -9.19
C ALA A 140 -6.22 10.37 -10.61
N ASP A 141 -5.26 10.79 -11.43
CA ASP A 141 -5.43 11.17 -12.84
C ASP A 141 -5.80 10.00 -13.77
N ARG A 142 -5.66 8.76 -13.30
CA ARG A 142 -6.04 7.52 -14.00
C ARG A 142 -7.23 6.80 -13.33
N GLY A 143 -7.83 7.41 -12.30
CA GLY A 143 -8.95 6.86 -11.54
C GLY A 143 -8.57 5.89 -10.41
N GLY A 144 -7.32 5.93 -9.95
CA GLY A 144 -6.84 5.18 -8.78
C GLY A 144 -7.15 5.85 -7.43
N SER A 145 -6.83 5.13 -6.34
CA SER A 145 -7.08 5.52 -4.94
C SER A 145 -5.86 5.25 -4.05
N PHE A 146 -5.72 5.96 -2.92
CA PHE A 146 -4.59 5.72 -1.99
C PHE A 146 -4.47 4.26 -1.52
N GLY A 147 -5.60 3.59 -1.31
CA GLY A 147 -5.63 2.18 -0.88
C GLY A 147 -5.17 1.20 -1.96
N ASP A 148 -5.04 1.62 -3.22
CA ASP A 148 -4.56 0.78 -4.32
C ASP A 148 -3.18 0.20 -4.02
N LYS A 149 -2.32 0.93 -3.30
CA LYS A 149 -0.93 0.54 -3.02
C LYS A 149 -0.82 -0.78 -2.26
N ASP A 150 -1.55 -0.91 -1.17
CA ASP A 150 -1.63 -2.14 -0.38
C ASP A 150 -2.35 -3.24 -1.19
N LYS A 151 -3.48 -2.88 -1.82
CA LYS A 151 -4.35 -3.81 -2.54
C LYS A 151 -3.71 -4.41 -3.79
N PHE A 152 -2.82 -3.67 -4.45
CA PHE A 152 -2.03 -4.14 -5.57
C PHE A 152 -0.94 -5.12 -5.13
N PHE A 153 -0.28 -4.86 -4.00
CA PHE A 153 0.61 -5.85 -3.38
C PHE A 153 -0.18 -7.13 -3.00
N TYR A 154 -1.36 -7.01 -2.39
CA TYR A 154 -2.22 -8.17 -2.07
C TYR A 154 -2.58 -8.96 -3.33
N PHE A 155 -2.94 -8.28 -4.42
CA PHE A 155 -3.24 -8.90 -5.71
C PHE A 155 -2.04 -9.70 -6.26
N VAL A 156 -0.85 -9.09 -6.29
CA VAL A 156 0.38 -9.74 -6.79
C VAL A 156 0.78 -10.94 -5.93
N GLU A 157 0.63 -10.84 -4.60
CA GLU A 157 0.91 -11.94 -3.67
C GLU A 157 -0.10 -13.10 -3.83
N GLU A 158 -1.40 -12.80 -3.96
CA GLU A 158 -2.45 -13.80 -4.21
C GLU A 158 -2.26 -14.48 -5.59
N LEU A 159 -1.85 -13.73 -6.62
CA LEU A 159 -1.54 -14.25 -7.96
C LEU A 159 -0.29 -15.15 -7.96
N ARG A 160 0.80 -14.75 -7.30
CA ARG A 160 2.02 -15.57 -7.15
C ARG A 160 1.69 -16.92 -6.51
N ARG A 161 0.92 -16.91 -5.41
CA ARG A 161 0.44 -18.13 -4.74
C ARG A 161 -0.47 -18.98 -5.62
N ALA A 162 -1.22 -18.39 -6.55
CA ALA A 162 -2.01 -19.15 -7.53
C ALA A 162 -1.13 -19.82 -8.58
N PHE A 163 -0.16 -19.10 -9.14
CA PHE A 163 0.78 -19.63 -10.13
C PHE A 163 1.72 -20.71 -9.55
N ASP A 164 2.08 -20.59 -8.28
CA ASP A 164 2.87 -21.60 -7.56
C ASP A 164 2.06 -22.88 -7.30
N ARG A 165 0.76 -22.76 -6.97
CA ARG A 165 -0.15 -23.92 -6.81
C ARG A 165 -0.38 -24.69 -8.11
N GLU A 166 -0.34 -24.02 -9.26
CA GLU A 166 -0.39 -24.67 -10.57
C GLU A 166 0.90 -25.43 -10.92
N GLY A 167 2.01 -25.18 -10.22
CA GLY A 167 3.28 -25.92 -10.39
C GLY A 167 3.95 -25.78 -11.76
N ARG A 168 3.41 -24.96 -12.66
CA ARG A 168 3.83 -24.82 -14.07
C ARG A 168 5.12 -24.02 -14.29
N GLY A 169 5.63 -23.36 -13.24
CA GLY A 169 6.77 -22.45 -13.38
C GLY A 169 6.45 -21.20 -14.21
N TRP A 170 5.19 -20.73 -14.12
CA TRP A 170 4.78 -19.48 -14.75
C TRP A 170 5.44 -18.28 -14.08
N GLU A 171 5.93 -17.37 -14.92
CA GLU A 171 6.48 -16.09 -14.47
C GLU A 171 5.36 -15.06 -14.21
N ILE A 172 5.60 -14.13 -13.30
CA ILE A 172 4.82 -12.89 -13.19
C ILE A 172 5.77 -11.72 -13.36
N THR A 173 5.49 -10.85 -14.32
CA THR A 173 6.26 -9.64 -14.60
C THR A 173 5.36 -8.41 -14.53
N MET A 174 5.94 -7.21 -14.61
CA MET A 174 5.20 -5.96 -14.42
C MET A 174 5.88 -4.80 -15.14
N ALA A 175 5.11 -4.09 -15.98
CA ALA A 175 5.50 -2.79 -16.50
C ALA A 175 5.41 -1.72 -15.40
N VAL A 176 6.44 -0.87 -15.26
CA VAL A 176 6.50 0.10 -14.15
C VAL A 176 6.97 1.49 -14.57
N PRO A 177 6.38 2.57 -14.02
CA PRO A 177 6.91 3.91 -14.17
C PRO A 177 8.21 4.10 -13.37
N VAL A 178 9.02 5.09 -13.76
CA VAL A 178 10.26 5.47 -13.05
C VAL A 178 10.19 6.84 -12.36
N ALA A 179 9.00 7.44 -12.30
CA ALA A 179 8.76 8.71 -11.62
C ALA A 179 8.50 8.51 -10.11
N ASN A 180 9.24 9.25 -9.25
CA ASN A 180 9.18 9.04 -7.80
C ASN A 180 7.77 9.20 -7.19
N PHE A 181 6.93 10.10 -7.71
CA PHE A 181 5.56 10.25 -7.22
C PHE A 181 4.72 8.98 -7.47
N ARG A 182 4.83 8.35 -8.64
CA ARG A 182 4.16 7.07 -8.93
C ARG A 182 4.62 5.94 -7.99
N LEU A 183 5.92 5.82 -7.72
CA LEU A 183 6.43 4.82 -6.75
C LEU A 183 5.86 5.07 -5.34
N GLN A 184 5.72 6.33 -4.95
CA GLN A 184 5.13 6.72 -3.67
C GLN A 184 3.61 6.46 -3.63
N GLU A 185 2.89 6.76 -4.72
CA GLU A 185 1.46 6.50 -4.89
C GLU A 185 1.10 5.01 -4.88
N GLY A 186 1.79 4.18 -5.67
CA GLY A 186 1.26 2.85 -6.05
C GLY A 186 2.09 1.61 -5.71
N TYR A 187 3.39 1.73 -5.41
CA TYR A 187 4.28 0.56 -5.43
C TYR A 187 4.98 0.28 -4.09
N HIS A 188 4.77 -0.93 -3.55
CA HIS A 188 5.59 -1.51 -2.48
C HIS A 188 6.78 -2.24 -3.10
N VAL A 189 7.81 -1.47 -3.46
CA VAL A 189 8.91 -1.92 -4.32
C VAL A 189 9.62 -3.19 -3.82
N PRO A 190 10.05 -3.33 -2.53
CA PRO A 190 10.68 -4.56 -2.07
C PRO A 190 9.75 -5.78 -2.20
N GLU A 191 8.51 -5.68 -1.75
CA GLU A 191 7.58 -6.79 -1.63
C GLU A 191 7.00 -7.22 -3.00
N LEU A 192 6.87 -6.27 -3.94
CA LEU A 192 6.61 -6.57 -5.35
C LEU A 192 7.84 -7.23 -6.00
N CYS A 193 9.05 -6.71 -5.79
CA CYS A 193 10.28 -7.33 -6.31
C CYS A 193 10.66 -8.66 -5.64
N GLU A 194 10.07 -9.03 -4.51
CA GLU A 194 10.12 -10.40 -3.98
C GLU A 194 9.27 -11.35 -4.85
N ASN A 195 8.01 -10.98 -5.13
CA ASN A 195 7.01 -11.84 -5.80
C ASN A 195 7.13 -11.91 -7.34
N LEU A 196 7.71 -10.89 -7.99
CA LEU A 196 7.80 -10.78 -9.46
C LEU A 196 9.13 -11.33 -10.00
N ASP A 197 9.12 -11.98 -11.15
CA ASP A 197 10.29 -12.59 -11.78
C ASP A 197 11.16 -11.56 -12.53
N ALA A 198 10.53 -10.51 -13.08
CA ALA A 198 11.18 -9.36 -13.69
C ALA A 198 10.32 -8.10 -13.56
N ILE A 199 10.97 -6.94 -13.64
CA ILE A 199 10.37 -5.61 -13.58
C ILE A 199 10.73 -4.88 -14.87
N HIS A 200 9.74 -4.54 -15.68
CA HIS A 200 9.90 -3.89 -16.98
C HIS A 200 9.82 -2.36 -16.79
N CYS A 201 10.96 -1.72 -16.52
CA CYS A 201 11.02 -0.28 -16.27
C CYS A 201 10.71 0.52 -17.54
N MET A 202 9.59 1.23 -17.54
CA MET A 202 9.17 2.13 -18.62
C MET A 202 10.00 3.41 -18.57
N THR A 203 11.21 3.33 -19.11
CA THR A 203 12.21 4.41 -19.18
C THR A 203 12.08 5.28 -20.43
N TYR A 204 10.84 5.39 -20.93
CA TYR A 204 10.37 6.21 -22.03
C TYR A 204 9.17 7.06 -21.57
N ASP A 205 8.71 7.98 -22.41
CA ASP A 205 7.66 8.96 -22.08
C ASP A 205 7.95 9.77 -20.80
N LEU A 206 9.23 9.96 -20.52
CA LEU A 206 9.74 10.85 -19.48
C LEU A 206 9.48 12.32 -19.85
N ARG A 207 9.26 12.63 -21.13
CA ARG A 207 8.84 13.93 -21.68
C ARG A 207 7.83 13.68 -22.83
N GLY A 208 7.03 14.69 -23.15
CA GLY A 208 6.02 14.65 -24.21
C GLY A 208 5.17 15.92 -24.20
N ASN A 209 4.19 16.06 -25.08
CA ASN A 209 3.42 17.30 -25.25
C ASN A 209 2.79 17.82 -23.93
N TRP A 210 2.40 16.91 -23.02
CA TRP A 210 1.90 17.25 -21.68
C TRP A 210 2.86 18.10 -20.84
N ALA A 211 4.18 18.02 -21.09
CA ALA A 211 5.20 18.81 -20.39
C ALA A 211 5.22 20.30 -20.79
N GLY A 212 4.71 20.67 -21.97
CA GLY A 212 4.66 22.06 -22.45
C GLY A 212 5.96 22.59 -23.10
N PHE A 213 6.92 21.72 -23.38
CA PHE A 213 8.16 22.04 -24.11
C PHE A 213 8.65 20.81 -24.90
N ALA A 214 9.40 21.04 -25.99
CA ALA A 214 9.97 19.99 -26.83
C ALA A 214 11.25 19.41 -26.20
N ASP A 215 11.36 18.09 -26.14
CA ASP A 215 12.49 17.38 -25.55
C ASP A 215 12.55 15.91 -26.04
N VAL A 216 13.63 15.19 -25.73
CA VAL A 216 13.69 13.73 -25.88
C VAL A 216 12.95 13.04 -24.74
N HIS A 217 12.21 11.95 -25.04
CA HIS A 217 11.35 11.26 -24.07
C HIS A 217 12.02 10.11 -23.29
N SER A 218 13.25 9.73 -23.64
CA SER A 218 14.03 8.63 -23.02
C SER A 218 15.50 8.99 -22.71
N PRO A 219 15.83 10.21 -22.23
CA PRO A 219 17.21 10.65 -21.98
C PRO A 219 17.91 9.74 -20.96
N LEU A 220 19.12 9.28 -21.28
CA LEU A 220 19.88 8.36 -20.43
C LEU A 220 20.37 9.03 -19.13
N TYR A 221 20.75 10.30 -19.18
CA TYR A 221 21.22 11.06 -18.02
C TYR A 221 20.51 12.42 -17.89
N LYS A 222 20.64 13.03 -16.71
CA LYS A 222 20.15 14.38 -16.39
C LYS A 222 20.86 15.46 -17.21
N ARG A 223 20.11 16.37 -17.85
CA ARG A 223 20.60 17.58 -18.52
C ARG A 223 20.61 18.80 -17.58
N PRO A 224 21.31 19.90 -17.93
CA PRO A 224 21.30 21.14 -17.14
C PRO A 224 19.92 21.80 -17.01
N HIS A 225 19.00 21.61 -17.97
CA HIS A 225 17.64 22.17 -17.92
C HIS A 225 16.64 21.32 -17.12
N ASP A 226 17.00 20.09 -16.73
CA ASP A 226 16.13 19.23 -15.93
C ASP A 226 16.07 19.74 -14.47
N GLN A 227 14.89 20.21 -14.06
CA GLN A 227 14.63 20.80 -12.75
C GLN A 227 13.34 20.24 -12.14
N TRP A 228 13.14 20.40 -10.82
CA TRP A 228 11.92 20.01 -10.11
C TRP A 228 11.60 18.52 -10.33
N ALA A 229 10.36 18.16 -10.71
CA ALA A 229 9.98 16.77 -11.01
C ALA A 229 10.81 16.13 -12.15
N TYR A 230 11.40 16.93 -13.04
CA TYR A 230 12.21 16.44 -14.16
C TYR A 230 13.68 16.17 -13.78
N GLU A 231 14.18 16.68 -12.65
CA GLU A 231 15.60 16.60 -12.24
C GLU A 231 16.14 15.17 -12.23
N LYS A 232 15.34 14.17 -11.83
CA LYS A 232 15.71 12.75 -11.81
C LYS A 232 14.91 11.90 -12.80
N LEU A 233 14.17 12.53 -13.72
CA LEU A 233 13.32 11.83 -14.67
C LEU A 233 14.10 11.58 -15.97
N ASN A 234 15.07 10.66 -15.86
CA ASN A 234 15.96 10.15 -16.91
C ASN A 234 16.21 8.65 -16.63
N VAL A 235 16.70 7.88 -17.61
CA VAL A 235 16.87 6.42 -17.47
C VAL A 235 17.79 6.07 -16.30
N ASN A 236 18.93 6.75 -16.16
CA ASN A 236 19.89 6.42 -15.11
C ASN A 236 19.32 6.60 -13.71
N ASP A 237 18.76 7.77 -13.43
CA ASP A 237 18.25 8.10 -12.09
C ASP A 237 16.92 7.38 -11.81
N GLY A 238 16.12 7.11 -12.84
CA GLY A 238 14.84 6.41 -12.76
C GLY A 238 14.96 4.93 -12.41
N VAL A 239 15.87 4.18 -13.05
CA VAL A 239 16.13 2.77 -12.69
C VAL A 239 16.93 2.69 -11.39
N GLN A 240 17.86 3.63 -11.14
CA GLN A 240 18.55 3.73 -9.86
C GLN A 240 17.58 3.99 -8.71
N LEU A 241 16.45 4.68 -8.95
CA LEU A 241 15.40 4.88 -7.95
C LEU A 241 14.80 3.55 -7.48
N TRP A 242 14.49 2.62 -8.40
CA TRP A 242 14.00 1.28 -8.06
C TRP A 242 14.98 0.49 -7.20
N VAL A 243 16.29 0.58 -7.50
CA VAL A 243 17.35 0.00 -6.65
C VAL A 243 17.38 0.65 -5.27
N ASN A 244 17.29 1.99 -5.20
CA ASN A 244 17.30 2.74 -3.94
C ASN A 244 16.07 2.46 -3.06
N TYR A 245 14.93 2.09 -3.67
CA TYR A 245 13.71 1.65 -2.98
C TYR A 245 13.73 0.16 -2.58
N GLY A 246 14.76 -0.61 -2.97
CA GLY A 246 15.01 -1.98 -2.51
C GLY A 246 14.91 -3.08 -3.57
N CYS A 247 14.66 -2.75 -4.85
CA CYS A 247 14.56 -3.78 -5.88
C CYS A 247 15.95 -4.29 -6.33
N PRO A 248 16.18 -5.62 -6.43
CA PRO A 248 17.45 -6.16 -6.91
C PRO A 248 17.76 -5.75 -8.37
N PRO A 249 18.98 -5.27 -8.69
CA PRO A 249 19.35 -4.91 -10.06
C PRO A 249 19.12 -6.03 -11.08
N ASN A 250 19.37 -7.28 -10.70
CA ASN A 250 19.16 -8.45 -11.56
C ASN A 250 17.69 -8.83 -11.80
N LYS A 251 16.71 -8.07 -11.26
CA LYS A 251 15.30 -8.12 -11.67
C LYS A 251 14.83 -6.93 -12.52
N LEU A 252 15.62 -5.85 -12.58
CA LEU A 252 15.26 -4.63 -13.32
C LEU A 252 15.65 -4.75 -14.80
N VAL A 253 14.67 -4.77 -15.70
CA VAL A 253 14.83 -4.76 -17.16
C VAL A 253 14.55 -3.35 -17.66
N VAL A 254 15.40 -2.82 -18.55
CA VAL A 254 15.36 -1.41 -18.95
C VAL A 254 14.61 -1.24 -20.27
N GLY A 255 13.52 -0.48 -20.24
CA GLY A 255 12.67 -0.19 -21.41
C GLY A 255 13.29 0.83 -22.36
N VAL A 256 13.29 0.51 -23.65
CA VAL A 256 13.66 1.40 -24.76
C VAL A 256 12.46 1.58 -25.70
N PRO A 257 12.19 2.81 -26.19
CA PRO A 257 11.10 3.03 -27.12
C PRO A 257 11.57 2.85 -28.58
N PHE A 258 10.82 2.07 -29.37
CA PHE A 258 10.97 2.03 -30.84
C PHE A 258 10.07 3.06 -31.53
N TYR A 259 9.87 4.19 -30.87
CA TYR A 259 9.04 5.31 -31.32
C TYR A 259 9.68 6.63 -30.87
N GLY A 260 9.14 7.74 -31.34
CA GLY A 260 9.48 9.08 -30.86
C GLY A 260 8.25 9.85 -30.42
N ARG A 261 8.43 10.73 -29.43
CA ARG A 261 7.42 11.73 -29.05
C ARG A 261 7.56 12.99 -29.89
N THR A 262 6.47 13.39 -30.53
CA THR A 262 6.44 14.50 -31.48
C THR A 262 5.78 15.76 -30.90
N PHE A 263 6.19 16.91 -31.41
CA PHE A 263 5.75 18.22 -30.94
C PHE A 263 5.59 19.19 -32.12
N THR A 264 4.48 19.91 -32.15
CA THR A 264 4.34 21.12 -32.97
C THR A 264 4.94 22.31 -32.21
N MET A 265 5.99 22.91 -32.76
CA MET A 265 6.72 24.03 -32.16
C MET A 265 5.86 25.30 -32.10
N SER A 266 6.15 26.19 -31.14
CA SER A 266 5.47 27.49 -31.06
C SER A 266 5.82 28.37 -32.28
N ALA A 267 4.91 29.24 -32.70
CA ALA A 267 5.08 30.07 -33.91
C ALA A 267 6.26 31.08 -33.82
N SER A 268 6.82 31.31 -32.63
CA SER A 268 8.02 32.12 -32.40
C SER A 268 9.32 31.31 -32.41
N THR A 269 9.28 29.98 -32.44
CA THR A 269 10.47 29.11 -32.40
C THR A 269 11.06 28.94 -33.82
N THR A 270 12.08 29.73 -34.15
CA THR A 270 12.78 29.66 -35.46
C THR A 270 13.92 28.65 -35.53
N ASN A 271 14.51 28.27 -34.38
CA ASN A 271 15.55 27.25 -34.27
C ASN A 271 15.21 26.30 -33.11
N PRO A 272 14.51 25.18 -33.35
CA PRO A 272 14.15 24.23 -32.30
C PRO A 272 15.36 23.59 -31.61
N MET A 273 15.30 23.55 -30.28
CA MET A 273 16.26 22.89 -29.40
C MET A 273 15.54 22.32 -28.16
N LEU A 274 16.20 21.45 -27.40
CA LEU A 274 15.64 20.89 -26.16
C LEU A 274 15.21 22.00 -25.19
N GLY A 275 14.02 21.89 -24.61
CA GLY A 275 13.40 22.92 -23.77
C GLY A 275 12.69 24.04 -24.53
N SER A 276 12.61 24.00 -25.87
CA SER A 276 11.89 25.01 -26.66
C SER A 276 10.37 24.95 -26.47
N TYR A 277 9.71 26.11 -26.47
CA TYR A 277 8.27 26.22 -26.37
C TYR A 277 7.54 25.62 -27.59
N ILE A 278 6.39 25.00 -27.30
CA ILE A 278 5.53 24.27 -28.24
C ILE A 278 4.14 24.90 -28.31
N ASN A 279 3.40 24.58 -29.38
CA ASN A 279 1.95 24.74 -29.43
C ASN A 279 1.32 23.53 -28.73
N LYS A 280 1.10 23.62 -27.41
CA LYS A 280 0.62 22.48 -26.60
C LYS A 280 -0.79 22.04 -27.02
N GLU A 281 -1.57 23.00 -27.48
CA GLU A 281 -2.96 22.88 -27.92
C GLU A 281 -3.09 22.11 -29.25
N ALA A 282 -1.98 21.89 -29.98
CA ALA A 282 -1.94 20.94 -31.10
C ALA A 282 -1.98 19.46 -30.67
N GLY A 283 -1.88 19.15 -29.37
CA GLY A 283 -1.86 17.79 -28.83
C GLY A 283 -0.51 17.07 -28.98
N GLY A 284 0.30 17.46 -29.98
CA GLY A 284 1.64 16.94 -30.25
C GLY A 284 2.16 17.44 -31.58
N GLY A 285 3.01 16.66 -32.23
CA GLY A 285 3.30 16.81 -33.66
C GLY A 285 2.28 16.07 -34.52
N ASP A 286 2.28 16.36 -35.82
CA ASP A 286 1.33 15.78 -36.78
C ASP A 286 1.40 14.23 -36.79
N PRO A 287 0.26 13.53 -36.94
CA PRO A 287 0.22 12.06 -36.93
C PRO A 287 0.93 11.43 -38.13
N GLY A 288 1.58 10.28 -37.89
CA GLY A 288 2.25 9.50 -38.92
C GLY A 288 1.30 8.78 -39.88
N PRO A 289 1.74 8.45 -41.11
CA PRO A 289 0.90 7.81 -42.12
C PRO A 289 0.47 6.38 -41.78
N TYR A 290 1.15 5.71 -40.83
CA TYR A 290 0.88 4.32 -40.47
C TYR A 290 0.43 4.15 -39.02
N THR A 291 1.03 4.88 -38.07
CA THR A 291 0.60 4.88 -36.65
C THR A 291 -0.60 5.79 -36.40
N ASN A 292 -0.80 6.82 -37.22
CA ASN A 292 -1.92 7.75 -37.21
C ASN A 292 -2.23 8.37 -35.83
N ALA A 293 -1.20 8.61 -35.01
CA ALA A 293 -1.33 9.08 -33.64
C ALA A 293 -0.62 10.44 -33.43
N THR A 294 -1.38 11.49 -33.11
CA THR A 294 -0.83 12.82 -32.80
C THR A 294 0.12 12.74 -31.60
N GLY A 295 1.30 13.36 -31.70
CA GLY A 295 2.32 13.30 -30.63
C GLY A 295 3.16 12.02 -30.60
N PHE A 296 3.11 11.18 -31.64
CA PHE A 296 3.74 9.87 -31.69
C PHE A 296 4.14 9.51 -33.14
N LEU A 297 5.29 8.85 -33.33
CA LEU A 297 5.70 8.23 -34.59
C LEU A 297 6.52 6.97 -34.32
N ALA A 298 6.31 5.88 -35.06
CA ALA A 298 7.16 4.69 -35.00
C ALA A 298 8.58 4.99 -35.54
N TYR A 299 9.59 4.18 -35.17
CA TYR A 299 10.95 4.36 -35.69
C TYR A 299 11.00 4.28 -37.21
N TYR A 300 10.26 3.35 -37.84
CA TYR A 300 10.17 3.25 -39.30
C TYR A 300 9.54 4.50 -39.97
N GLU A 301 8.62 5.21 -39.30
CA GLU A 301 8.10 6.50 -39.77
C GLU A 301 9.14 7.63 -39.66
N ILE A 302 9.94 7.62 -38.59
CA ILE A 302 10.96 8.65 -38.35
C ILE A 302 12.15 8.44 -39.30
N CYS A 303 12.69 7.24 -39.42
CA CYS A 303 13.91 7.01 -40.20
C CYS A 303 13.69 7.22 -41.71
N THR A 304 12.54 6.81 -42.25
CA THR A 304 12.17 7.02 -43.66
C THR A 304 11.89 8.50 -43.98
N GLU A 305 11.54 9.32 -42.99
CA GLU A 305 11.48 10.77 -43.11
C GLU A 305 12.87 11.44 -42.99
N VAL A 306 13.71 10.97 -42.07
CA VAL A 306 14.97 11.65 -41.68
C VAL A 306 16.16 11.33 -42.60
N GLN A 307 16.22 10.15 -43.19
CA GLN A 307 17.36 9.75 -44.03
C GLN A 307 17.34 10.35 -45.46
N ASP A 308 16.17 10.61 -46.03
CA ASP A 308 16.10 11.26 -47.34
C ASP A 308 16.36 12.77 -47.17
N GLU A 309 17.60 13.19 -47.42
CA GLU A 309 18.04 14.59 -47.32
C GLU A 309 17.13 15.57 -48.08
N LYS A 310 16.46 15.11 -49.15
CA LYS A 310 15.52 15.92 -49.95
C LYS A 310 14.27 16.32 -49.16
N LYS A 311 13.92 15.58 -48.11
CA LYS A 311 12.81 15.87 -47.21
C LYS A 311 13.14 16.99 -46.22
N GLY A 312 14.41 17.37 -46.07
CA GLY A 312 14.82 18.58 -45.35
C GLY A 312 14.75 18.51 -43.81
N TRP A 313 14.76 17.32 -43.22
CA TRP A 313 14.86 17.17 -41.76
C TRP A 313 16.27 17.46 -41.25
N THR A 314 16.38 18.15 -40.11
CA THR A 314 17.66 18.44 -39.46
C THR A 314 17.86 17.54 -38.24
N LYS A 315 18.63 16.44 -38.40
CA LYS A 315 19.03 15.58 -37.27
C LYS A 315 20.01 16.32 -36.35
N LYS A 316 19.84 16.11 -35.04
CA LYS A 316 20.64 16.61 -33.92
C LYS A 316 20.83 15.50 -32.89
N TRP A 317 21.62 15.80 -31.86
CA TRP A 317 21.97 14.87 -30.78
C TRP A 317 21.97 15.61 -29.44
N ASP A 318 21.52 14.95 -28.37
CA ASP A 318 21.71 15.38 -26.99
C ASP A 318 23.02 14.77 -26.47
N ASP A 319 24.11 15.55 -26.39
CA ASP A 319 25.41 15.07 -25.92
C ASP A 319 25.43 14.64 -24.43
N VAL A 320 24.38 14.97 -23.65
CA VAL A 320 24.26 14.61 -22.24
C VAL A 320 23.18 13.53 -22.03
N GLY A 321 22.00 13.71 -22.62
CA GLY A 321 20.93 12.70 -22.63
C GLY A 321 21.20 11.49 -23.53
N LEU A 322 22.21 11.56 -24.41
CA LEU A 322 22.64 10.53 -25.34
C LEU A 322 21.51 9.95 -26.21
N CYS A 323 20.66 10.84 -26.74
CA CYS A 323 19.53 10.50 -27.62
C CYS A 323 19.50 11.41 -28.87
N PRO A 324 19.04 10.92 -30.02
CA PRO A 324 18.80 11.77 -31.19
C PRO A 324 17.52 12.61 -31.03
N TYR A 325 17.50 13.74 -31.72
CA TYR A 325 16.28 14.48 -32.02
C TYR A 325 16.37 15.09 -33.41
N THR A 326 15.25 15.50 -33.99
CA THR A 326 15.21 16.07 -35.34
C THR A 326 14.02 16.99 -35.51
N TYR A 327 14.13 17.95 -36.44
CA TYR A 327 13.06 18.91 -36.72
C TYR A 327 12.98 19.30 -38.20
N LYS A 328 11.77 19.68 -38.64
CA LYS A 328 11.45 20.20 -39.98
C LYS A 328 10.28 21.19 -39.87
N GLY A 329 10.52 22.46 -40.21
CA GLY A 329 9.50 23.50 -40.09
C GLY A 329 9.02 23.63 -38.64
N THR A 330 7.73 23.43 -38.41
CA THR A 330 7.11 23.40 -37.08
C THR A 330 7.16 22.04 -36.39
N GLN A 331 7.59 20.95 -37.05
CA GLN A 331 7.58 19.61 -36.45
C GLN A 331 8.93 19.27 -35.81
N PHE A 332 8.88 18.69 -34.61
CA PHE A 332 10.02 18.20 -33.84
C PHE A 332 9.73 16.78 -33.31
N VAL A 333 10.72 15.89 -33.30
CA VAL A 333 10.63 14.58 -32.65
C VAL A 333 11.93 14.22 -31.93
N GLY A 334 11.79 13.71 -30.70
CA GLY A 334 12.84 13.07 -29.92
C GLY A 334 12.56 11.58 -29.79
N TYR A 335 13.56 10.73 -30.06
CA TYR A 335 13.40 9.30 -30.38
C TYR A 335 14.68 8.51 -30.02
N GLU A 336 14.73 7.20 -30.32
CA GLU A 336 15.96 6.39 -30.27
C GLU A 336 16.53 6.12 -31.68
N ASP A 337 17.84 5.94 -31.76
CA ASP A 337 18.51 5.32 -32.91
C ASP A 337 19.51 4.25 -32.44
N GLU A 338 20.17 3.57 -33.37
CA GLU A 338 21.12 2.50 -33.08
C GLU A 338 22.25 2.96 -32.14
N LYS A 339 22.62 4.25 -32.19
CA LYS A 339 23.65 4.83 -31.33
C LYS A 339 23.13 5.09 -29.91
N SER A 340 21.91 5.63 -29.74
CA SER A 340 21.35 5.83 -28.40
C SER A 340 20.99 4.50 -27.72
N LEU A 341 20.53 3.52 -28.49
CA LEU A 341 20.36 2.15 -28.00
C LEU A 341 21.70 1.53 -27.60
N GLN A 342 22.77 1.64 -28.40
CA GLN A 342 24.09 1.13 -28.01
C GLN A 342 24.57 1.74 -26.68
N HIS A 343 24.42 3.06 -26.50
CA HIS A 343 24.74 3.71 -25.22
C HIS A 343 23.90 3.16 -24.04
N LYS A 344 22.61 2.88 -24.24
CA LYS A 344 21.75 2.25 -23.23
C LYS A 344 22.17 0.79 -22.95
N MET A 345 22.50 0.01 -23.98
CA MET A 345 22.97 -1.38 -23.82
C MET A 345 24.30 -1.46 -23.05
N ASP A 346 25.26 -0.58 -23.35
CA ASP A 346 26.53 -0.51 -22.59
C ASP A 346 26.32 -0.10 -21.13
N TRP A 347 25.38 0.81 -20.87
CA TRP A 347 25.01 1.21 -19.51
C TRP A 347 24.28 0.10 -18.73
N ILE A 348 23.39 -0.68 -19.38
CA ILE A 348 22.76 -1.89 -18.78
C ILE A 348 23.84 -2.87 -18.30
N LYS A 349 24.80 -3.19 -19.18
CA LYS A 349 25.92 -4.10 -18.87
C LYS A 349 26.81 -3.55 -17.74
N GLN A 350 27.08 -2.24 -17.74
CA GLN A 350 27.87 -1.56 -16.71
C GLN A 350 27.20 -1.61 -15.32
N LYS A 351 25.87 -1.51 -15.27
CA LYS A 351 25.10 -1.42 -14.03
C LYS A 351 24.74 -2.77 -13.41
N GLY A 352 24.76 -3.86 -14.17
CA GLY A 352 24.34 -5.17 -13.68
C GLY A 352 22.82 -5.37 -13.71
N TYR A 353 22.13 -4.74 -14.66
CA TYR A 353 20.67 -4.88 -14.80
C TYR A 353 20.27 -6.16 -15.56
N ALA A 354 19.03 -6.60 -15.35
CA ALA A 354 18.51 -7.88 -15.81
C ALA A 354 18.45 -8.03 -17.34
N GLY A 355 18.46 -6.93 -18.09
CA GLY A 355 18.42 -6.92 -19.55
C GLY A 355 17.71 -5.69 -20.13
N ALA A 356 17.23 -5.84 -21.36
CA ALA A 356 16.52 -4.80 -22.12
C ALA A 356 15.08 -5.22 -22.46
N MET A 357 14.19 -4.24 -22.55
CA MET A 357 12.80 -4.37 -22.96
C MET A 357 12.52 -3.35 -24.08
N THR A 358 11.72 -3.69 -25.09
CA THR A 358 11.27 -2.74 -26.11
C THR A 358 9.75 -2.53 -26.08
N TRP A 359 9.34 -1.26 -26.13
CA TRP A 359 7.99 -0.86 -26.54
C TRP A 359 8.06 -0.19 -27.91
N ALA A 360 7.67 -0.83 -29.00
CA ALA A 360 7.25 -2.22 -29.14
C ALA A 360 7.89 -2.79 -30.41
N VAL A 361 8.01 -4.12 -30.52
CA VAL A 361 8.77 -4.77 -31.60
C VAL A 361 8.19 -4.44 -32.99
N ASP A 362 6.87 -4.24 -33.06
CA ASP A 362 6.12 -3.84 -34.25
C ASP A 362 6.40 -2.41 -34.75
N MET A 363 7.37 -1.69 -34.15
CA MET A 363 7.74 -0.31 -34.54
C MET A 363 9.20 -0.12 -34.97
N ASP A 364 10.02 -1.17 -34.97
CA ASP A 364 11.35 -1.20 -35.60
C ASP A 364 11.23 -1.08 -37.14
N ASP A 365 12.34 -0.94 -37.87
CA ASP A 365 12.35 -1.03 -39.35
C ASP A 365 12.29 -2.49 -39.81
N PHE A 366 11.19 -3.19 -39.49
CA PHE A 366 10.96 -4.63 -39.77
C PHE A 366 10.84 -4.97 -41.27
N HIS A 367 10.96 -3.99 -42.16
CA HIS A 367 10.98 -4.17 -43.62
C HIS A 367 12.27 -3.65 -44.28
N GLY A 368 13.20 -3.05 -43.54
CA GLY A 368 14.43 -2.47 -44.12
C GLY A 368 14.15 -1.28 -45.05
N LEU A 369 13.14 -0.47 -44.73
CA LEU A 369 12.71 0.70 -45.49
C LEU A 369 13.77 1.82 -45.46
N CYS A 370 14.61 1.84 -44.43
CA CYS A 370 15.64 2.85 -44.19
C CYS A 370 16.98 2.24 -43.73
N GLY A 371 16.96 1.09 -43.06
CA GLY A 371 18.15 0.45 -42.50
C GLY A 371 18.29 -1.01 -42.92
N PRO A 372 19.21 -1.75 -42.26
CA PRO A 372 19.06 -3.18 -42.13
C PRO A 372 17.72 -3.49 -41.47
N GLU A 373 16.95 -4.42 -42.03
CA GLU A 373 15.71 -4.93 -41.45
C GLU A 373 15.85 -5.24 -39.94
N ASN A 374 14.90 -4.85 -39.09
CA ASN A 374 14.96 -5.05 -37.64
C ASN A 374 16.24 -4.44 -36.99
N ALA A 375 16.55 -3.19 -37.36
CA ALA A 375 17.79 -2.48 -36.98
C ALA A 375 17.95 -2.32 -35.46
N LEU A 376 16.90 -1.90 -34.76
CA LEU A 376 16.94 -1.61 -33.32
C LEU A 376 16.98 -2.92 -32.51
N MET A 377 16.23 -3.94 -32.92
CA MET A 377 16.27 -5.29 -32.34
C MET A 377 17.66 -5.91 -32.42
N LYS A 378 18.38 -5.73 -33.54
CA LYS A 378 19.75 -6.22 -33.69
C LYS A 378 20.71 -5.60 -32.67
N VAL A 379 20.57 -4.31 -32.35
CA VAL A 379 21.38 -3.66 -31.30
C VAL A 379 21.10 -4.25 -29.92
N LEU A 380 19.83 -4.56 -29.59
CA LEU A 380 19.48 -5.23 -28.32
C LEU A 380 20.06 -6.66 -28.30
N TYR A 381 19.82 -7.43 -29.35
CA TYR A 381 20.26 -8.82 -29.47
C TYR A 381 21.78 -8.96 -29.36
N ASP A 382 22.55 -8.25 -30.20
CA ASP A 382 24.00 -8.40 -30.23
C ASP A 382 24.70 -7.98 -28.92
N ASN A 383 24.07 -7.11 -28.14
CA ASN A 383 24.58 -6.70 -26.82
C ASN A 383 24.14 -7.60 -25.66
N MET A 384 22.94 -8.20 -25.73
CA MET A 384 22.34 -8.93 -24.60
C MET A 384 22.46 -10.46 -24.72
N LYS A 385 22.52 -11.02 -25.94
CA LYS A 385 22.48 -12.48 -26.17
C LYS A 385 23.57 -13.27 -25.43
N ASP A 386 24.77 -12.69 -25.30
CA ASP A 386 25.93 -13.27 -24.60
C ASP A 386 26.14 -12.66 -23.18
N TYR A 387 25.26 -11.75 -22.73
CA TYR A 387 25.41 -11.06 -21.45
C TYR A 387 24.89 -11.91 -20.28
N VAL A 388 25.81 -12.26 -19.37
CA VAL A 388 25.51 -12.87 -18.08
C VAL A 388 25.38 -11.78 -17.02
N VAL A 389 24.20 -11.68 -16.42
CA VAL A 389 23.86 -10.72 -15.37
C VAL A 389 24.67 -11.04 -14.10
N PRO A 390 25.36 -10.06 -13.48
CA PRO A 390 26.14 -10.29 -12.27
C PRO A 390 25.26 -10.45 -11.04
N GLU A 391 25.73 -11.23 -10.06
CA GLU A 391 25.10 -11.35 -8.75
C GLU A 391 24.98 -9.98 -8.05
N PRO A 392 23.83 -9.66 -7.42
CA PRO A 392 23.63 -8.37 -6.75
C PRO A 392 24.65 -8.08 -5.64
N THR A 393 25.41 -6.99 -5.80
CA THR A 393 26.38 -6.50 -4.81
C THR A 393 25.79 -5.49 -3.83
N VAL A 394 24.49 -5.17 -3.94
CA VAL A 394 23.84 -4.08 -3.21
C VAL A 394 23.28 -4.56 -1.87
N THR A 395 23.97 -4.25 -0.77
CA THR A 395 23.41 -4.37 0.58
C THR A 395 22.43 -3.22 0.83
N THR A 396 21.18 -3.39 0.44
CA THR A 396 20.09 -2.44 0.79
C THR A 396 19.87 -2.43 2.30
N THR A 397 19.72 -1.26 2.92
CA THR A 397 19.30 -1.16 4.32
C THR A 397 17.94 -1.85 4.50
N PRO A 398 17.78 -2.81 5.42
CA PRO A 398 16.51 -3.50 5.62
C PRO A 398 15.36 -2.51 5.90
N ARG A 399 14.25 -2.62 5.16
CA ARG A 399 13.02 -1.88 5.46
C ARG A 399 12.55 -2.28 6.87
N PRO A 400 12.28 -1.33 7.78
CA PRO A 400 11.76 -1.67 9.10
C PRO A 400 10.45 -2.45 9.00
N GLU A 401 10.29 -3.47 9.84
CA GLU A 401 9.16 -4.41 9.78
C GLU A 401 7.79 -3.71 9.89
N TRP A 402 7.69 -2.64 10.69
CA TRP A 402 6.49 -1.80 10.82
C TRP A 402 6.05 -1.09 9.53
N ASN A 403 6.93 -1.02 8.53
CA ASN A 403 6.68 -0.39 7.23
C ASN A 403 6.33 -1.43 6.15
N ARG A 404 6.49 -2.73 6.40
CA ARG A 404 6.08 -3.78 5.45
C ARG A 404 4.54 -3.84 5.40
N PRO A 405 3.91 -3.87 4.22
CA PRO A 405 2.46 -4.12 4.13
C PRO A 405 2.13 -5.50 4.74
N PRO A 406 0.97 -5.67 5.39
CA PRO A 406 0.60 -6.95 5.98
C PRO A 406 0.34 -7.99 4.88
N SER A 407 0.96 -9.16 4.98
CA SER A 407 0.73 -10.27 4.05
C SER A 407 -0.71 -10.76 4.10
N THR A 408 -1.27 -11.14 2.95
CA THR A 408 -2.59 -11.75 2.84
C THR A 408 -2.61 -13.10 3.54
N MET A 409 -3.68 -13.41 4.29
CA MET A 409 -3.85 -14.74 4.88
C MET A 409 -4.00 -15.80 3.79
N SER A 410 -3.22 -16.88 3.87
CA SER A 410 -3.42 -18.07 3.04
C SER A 410 -4.84 -18.63 3.25
N SER A 411 -5.49 -19.08 2.17
CA SER A 411 -6.75 -19.84 2.26
C SER A 411 -6.56 -21.16 2.99
N ASP A 412 -5.36 -21.73 2.87
CA ASP A 412 -5.00 -23.03 3.37
C ASP A 412 -4.15 -22.81 4.63
N GLY A 413 -4.45 -23.53 5.73
CA GLY A 413 -3.82 -23.34 7.05
C GLY A 413 -2.34 -23.75 7.16
N VAL A 414 -1.61 -23.72 6.05
CA VAL A 414 -0.21 -24.09 5.92
C VAL A 414 0.66 -22.84 6.06
N GLN A 415 1.50 -22.79 7.11
CA GLN A 415 2.55 -21.78 7.21
C GLN A 415 3.57 -21.97 6.07
N PRO A 416 4.07 -20.90 5.44
CA PRO A 416 5.16 -21.00 4.47
C PRO A 416 6.41 -21.60 5.13
N SER A 417 6.89 -22.73 4.63
CA SER A 417 8.12 -23.36 5.13
C SER A 417 9.34 -22.54 4.68
N SER A 418 9.84 -21.67 5.55
CA SER A 418 11.00 -20.82 5.32
C SER A 418 12.32 -21.61 5.29
N GLN A 419 12.51 -22.46 4.26
CA GLN A 419 13.77 -23.10 3.91
C GLN A 419 13.91 -23.28 2.39
N ARG A 420 14.46 -22.27 1.70
CA ARG A 420 15.31 -22.51 0.52
C ARG A 420 16.77 -22.33 0.97
N PRO A 421 17.73 -23.23 0.63
CA PRO A 421 19.01 -23.25 1.34
C PRO A 421 19.94 -22.08 0.97
N THR A 422 20.20 -21.18 1.92
CA THR A 422 21.30 -20.22 1.84
C THR A 422 22.64 -20.97 1.88
N THR A 423 23.32 -21.06 0.74
CA THR A 423 24.55 -21.85 0.59
C THR A 423 25.77 -21.07 1.12
N THR A 424 25.83 -20.91 2.44
CA THR A 424 26.91 -20.23 3.15
C THR A 424 28.23 -21.01 3.01
N THR A 425 29.02 -20.67 1.99
CA THR A 425 30.20 -21.44 1.57
C THR A 425 31.39 -21.18 2.48
N ASN A 426 31.38 -21.79 3.67
CA ASN A 426 32.50 -21.79 4.62
C ASN A 426 33.70 -22.58 4.05
N LYS A 427 34.56 -21.92 3.29
CA LYS A 427 35.78 -22.51 2.73
C LYS A 427 36.90 -22.56 3.80
N PRO A 428 37.49 -23.72 4.12
CA PRO A 428 38.54 -23.80 5.13
C PRO A 428 39.79 -23.02 4.74
N ARG A 429 40.28 -22.14 5.63
CA ARG A 429 41.57 -21.46 5.43
C ARG A 429 42.71 -22.38 5.83
N SER A 430 43.50 -22.82 4.86
CA SER A 430 44.70 -23.64 5.07
C SER A 430 45.75 -22.90 5.89
N THR A 431 46.46 -23.64 6.74
CA THR A 431 47.64 -23.19 7.48
C THR A 431 48.82 -22.91 6.54
N THR A 432 49.52 -21.79 6.76
CA THR A 432 50.88 -21.57 6.26
C THR A 432 51.67 -20.75 7.28
N THR A 433 52.91 -21.13 7.55
CA THR A 433 53.74 -20.62 8.65
C THR A 433 54.64 -19.46 8.21
N ALA A 434 54.76 -18.40 9.04
CA ALA A 434 55.79 -17.38 8.91
C ALA A 434 56.32 -16.92 10.29
N ALA A 435 57.54 -16.39 10.32
CA ALA A 435 58.41 -16.22 11.49
C ALA A 435 58.03 -15.02 12.43
N PRO A 436 58.60 -14.93 13.66
CA PRO A 436 58.10 -14.05 14.72
C PRO A 436 58.82 -12.70 14.86
N THR A 437 58.26 -11.79 15.66
CA THR A 437 58.95 -10.58 16.18
C THR A 437 58.45 -10.22 17.59
N THR A 438 59.18 -9.38 18.33
CA THR A 438 59.32 -9.46 19.79
C THR A 438 58.67 -8.33 20.62
N ARG A 439 58.17 -8.70 21.83
CA ARG A 439 57.85 -7.83 23.00
C ARG A 439 56.64 -6.88 22.75
N THR A 440 55.93 -6.37 23.77
CA THR A 440 56.26 -6.20 25.21
C THR A 440 55.07 -6.53 26.14
N THR A 441 55.36 -6.91 27.38
CA THR A 441 54.39 -7.21 28.43
C THR A 441 53.70 -5.98 29.03
N ARG A 442 52.41 -6.10 29.38
CA ARG A 442 51.92 -5.65 30.70
C ARG A 442 50.83 -6.60 31.23
N ARG A 443 50.71 -6.67 32.56
CA ARG A 443 49.92 -7.67 33.30
C ARG A 443 49.12 -6.95 34.39
N THR A 444 47.83 -7.25 34.49
CA THR A 444 47.01 -6.93 35.67
C THR A 444 46.06 -8.11 35.90
N THR A 445 45.76 -8.41 37.15
CA THR A 445 45.13 -9.68 37.57
C THR A 445 44.02 -9.39 38.57
N THR A 446 42.87 -10.07 38.48
CA THR A 446 41.95 -10.21 39.62
C THR A 446 41.33 -11.60 39.64
N THR A 447 41.15 -12.14 40.85
CA THR A 447 41.13 -13.58 41.16
C THR A 447 39.72 -14.20 41.16
N THR A 448 39.69 -15.52 40.93
CA THR A 448 38.55 -16.46 41.00
C THR A 448 38.00 -16.74 42.41
N THR A 449 36.74 -17.22 42.49
CA THR A 449 36.34 -18.40 43.31
C THR A 449 35.07 -19.07 42.77
N ARG A 450 34.80 -20.36 43.12
CA ARG A 450 33.69 -21.17 42.56
C ARG A 450 33.33 -22.41 43.44
N LYS A 451 32.04 -22.78 43.50
CA LYS A 451 31.45 -24.09 43.96
C LYS A 451 31.53 -24.39 45.48
N PRO A 452 30.82 -25.41 46.07
CA PRO A 452 30.40 -26.74 45.54
C PRO A 452 28.88 -27.12 45.65
N THR A 453 28.53 -28.41 45.85
CA THR A 453 27.23 -29.06 45.47
C THR A 453 26.87 -30.26 46.38
N THR A 454 25.57 -30.52 46.72
CA THR A 454 25.12 -31.80 47.35
C THR A 454 23.60 -32.17 47.26
N ILE A 455 23.28 -33.27 46.54
CA ILE A 455 22.46 -34.50 46.82
C ILE A 455 21.02 -34.49 47.49
N LEU A 456 20.18 -35.44 47.01
CA LEU A 456 18.77 -35.91 47.28
C LEU A 456 18.54 -36.75 48.59
N PRO A 457 17.38 -37.43 48.91
CA PRO A 457 15.94 -37.48 48.45
C PRO A 457 14.95 -37.23 49.66
N PRO A 458 13.72 -37.82 49.90
CA PRO A 458 12.69 -38.60 49.13
C PRO A 458 11.20 -38.06 49.30
N ALA A 459 10.17 -38.93 49.55
CA ALA A 459 8.71 -38.64 49.59
C ALA A 459 7.89 -39.57 50.56
N PRO A 460 6.55 -39.38 50.75
CA PRO A 460 5.56 -40.50 50.70
C PRO A 460 4.20 -40.16 50.01
N THR A 461 3.14 -40.98 50.21
CA THR A 461 1.95 -41.23 49.32
C THR A 461 0.55 -41.15 50.00
N ASP A 462 -0.57 -41.23 49.22
CA ASP A 462 -1.67 -42.26 49.33
C ASP A 462 -3.04 -41.91 48.62
N SER A 463 -3.79 -42.98 48.25
CA SER A 463 -5.28 -43.19 48.07
C SER A 463 -6.20 -42.31 47.15
N GLU A 464 -7.43 -42.71 46.73
CA GLU A 464 -8.03 -43.98 46.18
C GLU A 464 -9.50 -43.78 45.65
N GLU A 465 -9.94 -44.56 44.63
CA GLU A 465 -11.33 -45.03 44.25
C GLU A 465 -12.51 -44.01 44.00
N ASP A 466 -13.64 -44.26 43.27
CA ASP A 466 -14.17 -45.42 42.49
C ASP A 466 -15.28 -45.07 41.41
N ARG A 467 -15.50 -45.99 40.45
CA ARG A 467 -16.75 -46.40 39.69
C ARG A 467 -17.57 -45.52 38.70
N GLU A 468 -18.25 -46.24 37.78
CA GLU A 468 -19.05 -45.80 36.59
C GLU A 468 -20.21 -46.81 36.27
N PRO A 469 -21.32 -46.39 35.61
CA PRO A 469 -22.20 -47.30 34.83
C PRO A 469 -22.66 -46.79 33.42
N VAL A 470 -23.33 -47.66 32.64
CA VAL A 470 -23.46 -47.66 31.14
C VAL A 470 -24.89 -47.34 30.58
N PRO A 471 -25.15 -47.25 29.23
CA PRO A 471 -26.15 -46.33 28.62
C PRO A 471 -27.41 -46.96 27.93
N VAL A 472 -28.21 -46.13 27.21
CA VAL A 472 -29.44 -46.50 26.45
C VAL A 472 -29.61 -45.66 25.15
N GLU A 473 -30.22 -46.21 24.09
CA GLU A 473 -30.51 -45.56 22.77
C GLU A 473 -32.03 -45.43 22.44
N PRO A 474 -32.43 -44.39 21.67
CA PRO A 474 -33.69 -44.33 20.90
C PRO A 474 -33.49 -43.90 19.39
N PRO A 475 -34.55 -43.82 18.53
CA PRO A 475 -34.44 -44.23 17.10
C PRO A 475 -34.66 -43.14 16.00
N THR A 476 -34.91 -43.59 14.76
CA THR A 476 -34.99 -42.83 13.49
C THR A 476 -36.28 -42.00 13.25
N PRO A 477 -36.22 -40.90 12.47
CA PRO A 477 -37.35 -39.97 12.24
C PRO A 477 -38.15 -40.19 10.93
N GLU A 478 -39.34 -39.58 10.87
CA GLU A 478 -40.26 -39.50 9.70
C GLU A 478 -40.34 -38.05 9.14
N HIS A 479 -41.21 -37.81 8.13
CA HIS A 479 -41.46 -36.49 7.51
C HIS A 479 -42.68 -35.78 8.13
N GLU A 480 -42.67 -34.45 8.23
CA GLU A 480 -43.78 -33.63 8.71
C GLU A 480 -44.48 -32.82 7.58
N ASP A 481 -45.70 -32.35 7.89
CA ASP A 481 -46.63 -31.63 7.01
C ASP A 481 -46.72 -30.15 7.45
N GLU A 482 -46.74 -29.20 6.50
CA GLU A 482 -46.67 -27.75 6.77
C GLU A 482 -47.92 -27.18 7.50
N SER A 483 -48.97 -27.97 7.68
CA SER A 483 -50.29 -27.50 8.14
C SER A 483 -50.49 -27.38 9.67
N GLU A 484 -49.54 -27.80 10.52
CA GLU A 484 -49.66 -27.75 11.99
C GLU A 484 -48.91 -26.59 12.70
N ILE A 485 -48.32 -25.64 11.96
CA ILE A 485 -47.43 -24.61 12.55
C ILE A 485 -48.22 -23.50 13.28
N ASP A 486 -48.39 -23.66 14.60
CA ASP A 486 -49.14 -22.72 15.45
C ASP A 486 -48.42 -21.38 15.71
N CYS A 487 -48.85 -20.35 14.97
CA CYS A 487 -48.45 -18.95 15.17
C CYS A 487 -49.35 -18.14 16.14
N SER A 488 -50.19 -18.78 16.97
CA SER A 488 -51.06 -18.08 17.93
C SER A 488 -50.41 -17.75 19.28
N GLY A 489 -49.24 -18.33 19.58
CA GLY A 489 -48.49 -18.11 20.82
C GLY A 489 -47.58 -16.87 20.82
N TYR A 490 -47.11 -16.46 22.01
CA TYR A 490 -46.18 -15.35 22.23
C TYR A 490 -44.72 -15.61 21.75
N LYS A 491 -44.51 -16.40 20.70
CA LYS A 491 -43.19 -16.70 20.11
C LYS A 491 -43.14 -16.25 18.66
N ASP A 492 -42.32 -15.22 18.39
CA ASP A 492 -42.06 -14.72 17.03
C ASP A 492 -41.45 -15.78 16.09
N PHE A 493 -40.76 -16.79 16.66
CA PHE A 493 -40.01 -17.82 15.93
C PHE A 493 -40.45 -19.23 16.38
N VAL A 494 -40.59 -20.12 15.40
CA VAL A 494 -41.00 -21.53 15.60
C VAL A 494 -39.99 -22.43 14.87
N PRO A 495 -39.36 -23.42 15.53
CA PRO A 495 -38.40 -24.31 14.88
C PRO A 495 -39.06 -25.27 13.87
N SER A 496 -38.32 -25.69 12.84
CA SER A 496 -38.71 -26.80 11.94
C SER A 496 -38.02 -28.11 12.37
N VAL A 497 -38.57 -29.27 12.04
CA VAL A 497 -37.89 -30.58 12.23
C VAL A 497 -36.69 -30.76 11.29
N ASP A 498 -36.65 -30.02 10.18
CA ASP A 498 -35.37 -29.70 9.54
C ASP A 498 -34.63 -28.66 10.39
N CYS A 499 -33.59 -29.10 11.08
CA CYS A 499 -32.74 -28.26 11.91
C CYS A 499 -32.06 -27.11 11.16
N THR A 500 -31.89 -27.22 9.83
CA THR A 500 -31.38 -26.12 9.00
C THR A 500 -32.43 -25.04 8.73
N LYS A 501 -33.67 -25.19 9.23
CA LYS A 501 -34.79 -24.30 8.97
C LYS A 501 -35.53 -23.86 10.24
N TYR A 502 -36.24 -22.74 10.12
CA TYR A 502 -37.18 -22.25 11.10
C TYR A 502 -38.26 -21.41 10.43
N TYR A 503 -39.36 -21.17 11.14
CA TYR A 503 -40.44 -20.29 10.71
C TYR A 503 -40.44 -19.03 11.56
N ARG A 504 -40.78 -17.89 10.96
CA ARG A 504 -41.13 -16.66 11.67
C ARG A 504 -42.60 -16.34 11.49
N CYS A 505 -43.31 -16.05 12.57
CA CYS A 505 -44.73 -15.72 12.56
C CYS A 505 -44.93 -14.24 12.18
N VAL A 506 -45.25 -13.99 10.90
CA VAL A 506 -45.49 -12.63 10.37
C VAL A 506 -47.00 -12.44 10.23
N HIS A 507 -47.56 -11.48 10.99
CA HIS A 507 -49.01 -11.24 11.07
C HIS A 507 -49.86 -12.48 11.42
N GLY A 508 -49.30 -13.43 12.18
CA GLY A 508 -49.97 -14.68 12.57
C GLY A 508 -49.96 -15.76 11.47
N GLN A 509 -49.09 -15.64 10.46
CA GLN A 509 -48.83 -16.67 9.45
C GLN A 509 -47.35 -17.09 9.51
N PRO A 510 -47.01 -18.38 9.40
CA PRO A 510 -45.64 -18.84 9.37
C PRO A 510 -44.98 -18.51 8.02
N VAL A 511 -43.74 -18.03 8.06
CA VAL A 511 -42.88 -17.82 6.88
C VAL A 511 -41.59 -18.60 7.09
N GLU A 512 -41.24 -19.51 6.17
CA GLU A 512 -40.02 -20.33 6.27
C GLU A 512 -38.75 -19.50 6.03
N PHE A 513 -37.73 -19.77 6.83
CA PHE A 513 -36.36 -19.28 6.67
C PHE A 513 -35.37 -20.44 6.80
N VAL A 514 -34.30 -20.39 6.02
CA VAL A 514 -33.22 -21.39 6.01
C VAL A 514 -31.94 -20.76 6.58
N CYS A 515 -31.28 -21.46 7.49
CA CYS A 515 -29.98 -21.11 8.05
C CYS A 515 -28.86 -21.19 7.00
N LYS A 516 -27.72 -20.56 7.28
CA LYS A 516 -26.55 -20.65 6.37
C LYS A 516 -26.02 -22.09 6.34
N PRO A 517 -25.47 -22.57 5.19
CA PRO A 517 -24.91 -23.91 5.10
C PRO A 517 -23.94 -24.23 6.25
N GLY A 518 -24.14 -25.39 6.89
CA GLY A 518 -23.38 -25.81 8.07
C GLY A 518 -23.91 -25.31 9.43
N THR A 519 -24.93 -24.44 9.46
CA THR A 519 -25.57 -23.96 10.70
C THR A 519 -27.01 -24.44 10.85
N VAL A 520 -27.50 -24.48 12.09
CA VAL A 520 -28.84 -24.95 12.48
C VAL A 520 -29.52 -23.96 13.43
N PHE A 521 -30.85 -23.95 13.50
CA PHE A 521 -31.59 -22.98 14.30
C PHE A 521 -31.62 -23.33 15.80
N HIS A 522 -31.02 -22.46 16.62
CA HIS A 522 -31.01 -22.53 18.08
C HIS A 522 -32.20 -21.75 18.67
N THR A 523 -33.12 -22.45 19.33
CA THR A 523 -34.47 -21.92 19.63
C THR A 523 -34.55 -20.97 20.83
N ALA A 524 -33.71 -21.16 21.85
CA ALA A 524 -33.64 -20.30 23.02
C ALA A 524 -32.91 -18.98 22.73
N LEU A 525 -32.01 -18.95 21.73
CA LEU A 525 -31.31 -17.73 21.28
C LEU A 525 -31.96 -17.09 20.04
N ASN A 526 -32.82 -17.81 19.32
CA ASN A 526 -33.48 -17.40 18.07
C ASN A 526 -32.49 -17.00 16.96
N VAL A 527 -31.38 -17.75 16.83
CA VAL A 527 -30.34 -17.54 15.82
C VAL A 527 -29.93 -18.86 15.17
N CYS A 528 -29.36 -18.78 13.97
CA CYS A 528 -28.65 -19.90 13.37
C CYS A 528 -27.24 -19.97 13.96
N ASP A 529 -26.90 -21.11 14.57
CA ASP A 529 -25.62 -21.37 15.26
C ASP A 529 -25.02 -22.68 14.73
N TRP A 530 -23.80 -23.00 15.14
CA TRP A 530 -23.17 -24.28 14.83
C TRP A 530 -23.91 -25.44 15.54
N PRO A 531 -23.98 -26.63 14.92
CA PRO A 531 -24.66 -27.79 15.49
C PRO A 531 -24.31 -28.06 16.94
N GLU A 532 -23.03 -28.00 17.29
CA GLU A 532 -22.51 -28.27 18.63
C GLU A 532 -23.14 -27.38 19.72
N ASN A 533 -23.51 -26.14 19.35
CA ASN A 533 -24.12 -25.14 20.23
C ASN A 533 -25.65 -25.24 20.31
N ALA A 534 -26.32 -25.83 19.31
CA ALA A 534 -27.78 -25.86 19.21
C ALA A 534 -28.43 -26.40 20.48
N ASP A 535 -29.48 -25.77 21.01
CA ASP A 535 -30.21 -26.27 22.18
C ASP A 535 -30.92 -27.61 21.95
N ARG A 536 -31.39 -27.84 20.73
CA ARG A 536 -32.04 -29.08 20.29
C ARG A 536 -31.02 -30.20 20.07
N PRO A 537 -31.02 -31.28 20.87
CA PRO A 537 -30.02 -32.35 20.79
C PRO A 537 -29.95 -33.02 19.42
N GLU A 538 -31.09 -33.21 18.76
CA GLU A 538 -31.23 -33.80 17.43
C GLU A 538 -30.65 -32.92 16.30
N CYS A 539 -30.45 -31.63 16.58
CA CYS A 539 -29.80 -30.70 15.67
C CYS A 539 -28.28 -30.67 15.81
N ARG A 540 -27.73 -31.21 16.90
CA ARG A 540 -26.27 -31.26 17.14
C ARG A 540 -25.51 -32.22 16.23
N THR A 541 -26.21 -33.11 15.54
CA THR A 541 -25.63 -34.26 14.81
C THR A 541 -25.91 -34.25 13.31
N LYS A 542 -26.74 -33.32 12.78
CA LYS A 542 -27.21 -33.37 11.38
C LYS A 542 -26.21 -32.83 10.33
N ALA A 543 -25.19 -32.05 10.68
CA ALA A 543 -24.30 -31.39 9.70
C ALA A 543 -23.19 -32.31 9.12
N LYS A 544 -23.52 -33.57 8.79
CA LYS A 544 -22.54 -34.57 8.34
C LYS A 544 -23.00 -35.53 7.24
N LEU A 545 -24.06 -35.18 6.52
CA LEU A 545 -24.57 -35.93 5.38
C LEU A 545 -24.80 -34.97 4.20
N ILE A 546 -24.55 -35.47 2.98
CA ILE A 546 -24.28 -34.69 1.75
C ILE A 546 -22.90 -34.01 1.87
N GLU A 547 -21.86 -34.35 1.11
CA GLU A 547 -21.78 -35.07 -0.18
C GLU A 547 -20.74 -36.25 -0.15
N PRO A 548 -20.35 -36.92 -1.26
CA PRO A 548 -20.66 -38.34 -1.44
C PRO A 548 -19.52 -39.35 -1.14
N LEU A 549 -19.91 -40.63 -1.16
CA LEU A 549 -19.13 -41.82 -0.78
C LEU A 549 -17.90 -42.13 -1.65
N ALA A 550 -16.80 -42.53 -1.00
CA ALA A 550 -15.88 -43.57 -1.47
C ALA A 550 -15.09 -44.19 -0.29
N ASP A 551 -15.27 -45.51 -0.10
CA ASP A 551 -14.31 -46.59 0.22
C ASP A 551 -12.89 -46.24 0.78
N ASP A 552 -12.26 -47.00 1.70
CA ASP A 552 -12.67 -48.09 2.61
C ASP A 552 -11.50 -48.36 3.61
N TYR A 553 -11.71 -49.14 4.68
CA TYR A 553 -10.73 -49.73 5.63
C TYR A 553 -9.56 -48.89 6.21
N GLY A 554 -9.53 -48.78 7.55
CA GLY A 554 -8.42 -49.43 8.29
C GLY A 554 -7.67 -48.69 9.42
N ALA A 555 -7.91 -49.14 10.66
CA ALA A 555 -6.88 -49.46 11.66
C ALA A 555 -5.95 -48.37 12.28
N SER A 556 -6.50 -47.61 13.26
CA SER A 556 -6.01 -47.55 14.67
C SER A 556 -4.64 -46.93 15.07
N ARG A 557 -4.63 -46.35 16.30
CA ARG A 557 -3.47 -46.07 17.20
C ARG A 557 -2.37 -45.11 16.66
N GLN A 558 -2.11 -43.97 17.31
CA GLN A 558 -1.49 -43.91 18.65
C GLN A 558 -1.79 -42.59 19.40
N SER A 559 -1.49 -42.58 20.70
CA SER A 559 -1.79 -41.48 21.63
C SER A 559 -0.54 -40.66 22.04
N ALA A 560 -0.79 -39.55 22.75
CA ALA A 560 0.15 -38.80 23.58
C ALA A 560 1.23 -37.91 22.90
N LEU A 561 0.83 -36.70 22.48
CA LEU A 561 1.78 -35.58 22.28
C LEU A 561 1.19 -34.17 22.47
N TRP A 562 0.18 -34.00 23.35
CA TRP A 562 -0.55 -32.72 23.51
C TRP A 562 -0.35 -31.98 24.85
N LEU A 563 0.55 -32.46 25.71
CA LEU A 563 0.91 -31.78 26.97
C LEU A 563 1.89 -30.59 26.80
N PHE A 564 2.36 -30.32 25.59
CA PHE A 564 3.25 -29.18 25.28
C PHE A 564 2.56 -27.94 24.70
N VAL A 565 1.32 -28.07 24.18
CA VAL A 565 0.64 -26.98 23.45
C VAL A 565 -0.01 -25.96 24.40
N LEU A 566 -0.47 -26.41 25.58
CA LEU A 566 -1.20 -25.56 26.54
C LEU A 566 -0.36 -24.45 27.20
N LEU A 567 0.98 -24.45 27.05
CA LEU A 567 1.83 -23.32 27.46
C LEU A 567 2.05 -22.27 26.36
N PHE A 568 1.63 -22.54 25.11
CA PHE A 568 1.90 -21.69 23.95
C PHE A 568 0.70 -20.82 23.51
N LEU A 569 -0.50 -21.06 24.05
CA LEU A 569 -1.75 -20.36 23.67
C LEU A 569 -2.18 -19.24 24.65
N ALA A 570 -1.31 -18.88 25.60
CA ALA A 570 -1.48 -17.70 26.47
C ALA A 570 -0.80 -16.42 25.89
N VAL A 571 -0.21 -16.52 24.70
CA VAL A 571 0.44 -15.43 23.95
C VAL A 571 0.01 -15.56 22.49
N LEU A 572 -0.29 -14.44 21.83
CA LEU A 572 -0.93 -14.33 20.49
C LEU A 572 -2.45 -14.59 20.48
N VAL A 573 -3.26 -13.60 20.84
CA VAL A 573 -3.94 -12.69 19.88
C VAL A 573 -4.22 -11.35 20.57
N GLU A 574 -3.58 -10.28 20.10
CA GLU A 574 -4.01 -8.90 20.31
C GLU A 574 -3.82 -8.19 18.96
N GLN A 575 -4.87 -8.13 18.13
CA GLN A 575 -4.78 -7.49 16.81
C GLN A 575 -4.67 -5.97 17.00
N ARG A 576 -3.47 -5.42 16.77
CA ARG A 576 -3.18 -4.00 16.94
C ARG A 576 -3.63 -3.20 15.72
N HIS A 577 -4.93 -2.94 15.64
CA HIS A 577 -5.51 -2.04 14.64
C HIS A 577 -4.86 -0.65 14.73
N CYS A 578 -4.54 -0.07 13.58
CA CYS A 578 -4.06 1.31 13.50
C CYS A 578 -5.21 2.28 13.85
N ARG A 579 -4.91 3.35 14.61
CA ARG A 579 -5.90 4.39 14.92
C ARG A 579 -5.85 5.49 13.86
N LEU A 580 -6.96 5.69 13.14
CA LEU A 580 -7.17 6.80 12.23
C LEU A 580 -8.29 7.66 12.79
N ILE A 581 -7.92 8.85 13.27
CA ILE A 581 -8.74 9.69 14.16
C ILE A 581 -9.13 10.98 13.42
N CYS A 582 -10.43 11.18 13.23
CA CYS A 582 -10.97 12.24 12.40
C CYS A 582 -11.63 13.34 13.26
N HIS A 583 -11.10 14.55 13.27
CA HIS A 583 -11.65 15.66 14.06
C HIS A 583 -12.77 16.40 13.31
N TYR A 584 -14.02 16.19 13.71
CA TYR A 584 -15.14 17.05 13.29
C TYR A 584 -15.14 18.36 14.09
N THR A 585 -15.23 19.48 13.38
CA THR A 585 -15.25 20.83 13.97
C THR A 585 -16.64 21.43 13.87
N THR A 586 -17.29 21.65 15.01
CA THR A 586 -18.69 22.12 15.11
C THR A 586 -18.99 23.40 14.34
N TRP A 587 -18.03 24.32 14.24
CA TRP A 587 -18.18 25.58 13.49
C TRP A 587 -18.09 25.42 11.96
N SER A 588 -17.69 24.26 11.44
CA SER A 588 -17.58 24.03 9.99
C SER A 588 -18.92 24.03 9.25
N GLN A 589 -20.04 23.75 9.95
CA GLN A 589 -21.38 23.87 9.36
C GLN A 589 -21.81 25.32 9.11
N GLY A 590 -21.19 26.28 9.81
CA GLY A 590 -21.45 27.73 9.66
C GLY A 590 -20.67 28.39 8.51
N ARG A 591 -19.93 27.62 7.70
CA ARG A 591 -19.29 28.11 6.48
C ARG A 591 -20.34 28.35 5.38
N ALA A 592 -20.06 29.29 4.47
CA ALA A 592 -20.91 29.53 3.31
C ALA A 592 -20.90 28.35 2.32
N ASP A 593 -22.03 28.09 1.69
CA ASP A 593 -22.17 27.04 0.68
C ASP A 593 -21.27 27.33 -0.55
N PRO A 594 -20.72 26.29 -1.22
CA PRO A 594 -20.89 24.85 -0.97
C PRO A 594 -19.96 24.27 0.12
N TYR A 595 -19.35 25.12 0.97
CA TYR A 595 -18.31 24.70 1.92
C TYR A 595 -18.80 24.51 3.36
N SER A 596 -20.12 24.61 3.61
CA SER A 596 -20.76 24.11 4.84
C SER A 596 -20.45 22.62 4.99
N TYR A 597 -19.97 22.19 6.15
CA TYR A 597 -19.64 20.80 6.43
C TYR A 597 -20.27 20.37 7.76
N ARG A 598 -21.02 19.28 7.76
CA ARG A 598 -21.95 18.90 8.83
C ARG A 598 -21.61 17.52 9.38
N ILE A 599 -22.39 17.06 10.35
CA ILE A 599 -22.22 15.73 10.96
C ILE A 599 -22.49 14.64 9.91
N GLU A 600 -23.46 14.88 9.03
CA GLU A 600 -23.93 13.97 8.00
C GLU A 600 -22.90 13.74 6.88
N ASP A 601 -21.97 14.67 6.70
CA ASP A 601 -20.92 14.64 5.67
C ASP A 601 -19.68 13.83 6.11
N ILE A 602 -19.64 13.33 7.35
CA ILE A 602 -18.50 12.63 7.92
C ILE A 602 -18.30 11.24 7.26
N PRO A 603 -17.14 10.97 6.64
CA PRO A 603 -16.83 9.68 6.01
C PRO A 603 -16.37 8.67 7.07
N GLY A 604 -17.31 8.17 7.88
CA GLY A 604 -17.04 7.22 8.96
C GLY A 604 -16.46 5.88 8.50
N ASP A 605 -16.56 5.55 7.21
CA ASP A 605 -15.90 4.41 6.56
C ASP A 605 -14.37 4.58 6.38
N LEU A 606 -13.86 5.81 6.49
CA LEU A 606 -12.43 6.13 6.40
C LEU A 606 -11.76 6.32 7.77
N CYS A 607 -12.52 6.29 8.86
CA CYS A 607 -12.07 6.63 10.20
C CYS A 607 -12.27 5.43 11.14
N THR A 608 -11.37 5.20 12.11
CA THR A 608 -11.65 4.25 13.21
C THR A 608 -12.17 4.98 14.45
N HIS A 609 -11.88 6.28 14.57
CA HIS A 609 -12.41 7.15 15.62
C HIS A 609 -12.83 8.50 15.00
N VAL A 610 -13.92 9.11 15.48
CA VAL A 610 -14.30 10.49 15.14
C VAL A 610 -14.45 11.31 16.41
N VAL A 611 -13.88 12.51 16.43
CA VAL A 611 -13.84 13.40 17.59
C VAL A 611 -14.75 14.61 17.37
N TYR A 612 -15.66 14.88 18.32
CA TYR A 612 -16.50 16.08 18.34
C TYR A 612 -15.75 17.25 19.01
N ASN A 613 -15.42 18.29 18.25
CA ASN A 613 -14.65 19.44 18.72
C ASN A 613 -15.57 20.69 18.80
N PHE A 614 -15.83 21.29 19.96
CA PHE A 614 -15.34 21.00 21.31
C PHE A 614 -16.47 21.14 22.35
N VAL A 615 -16.25 20.54 23.53
CA VAL A 615 -16.88 20.96 24.80
C VAL A 615 -15.81 21.63 25.70
N GLY A 616 -16.23 22.26 26.79
CA GLY A 616 -15.37 23.07 27.65
C GLY A 616 -15.32 22.61 29.11
N VAL A 617 -14.63 23.40 29.93
CA VAL A 617 -14.64 23.31 31.40
C VAL A 617 -15.26 24.60 31.93
N ASP A 618 -16.29 24.48 32.76
CA ASP A 618 -16.91 25.64 33.40
C ASP A 618 -15.91 26.35 34.34
N SER A 619 -15.83 27.68 34.23
CA SER A 619 -14.84 28.49 34.92
C SER A 619 -15.08 28.67 36.43
N GLU A 620 -16.29 28.40 36.91
CA GLU A 620 -16.75 28.68 38.28
C GLU A 620 -17.24 27.42 39.00
N GLU A 621 -18.03 26.58 38.33
CA GLU A 621 -18.54 25.31 38.85
C GLU A 621 -17.57 24.14 38.63
N TYR A 622 -16.64 24.25 37.68
CA TYR A 622 -15.66 23.20 37.33
C TYR A 622 -16.29 21.89 36.83
N GLU A 623 -17.46 21.97 36.17
CA GLU A 623 -18.08 20.84 35.45
C GLU A 623 -17.82 20.94 33.93
N LEU A 624 -18.14 19.90 33.17
CA LEU A 624 -18.04 19.89 31.70
C LEU A 624 -19.13 20.79 31.09
N ALA A 625 -18.70 21.77 30.29
CA ALA A 625 -19.56 22.82 29.74
C ALA A 625 -19.85 22.59 28.25
N MET A 626 -21.11 22.75 27.83
CA MET A 626 -21.52 22.73 26.41
C MET A 626 -21.25 24.11 25.81
N LEU A 627 -20.41 24.18 24.76
CA LEU A 627 -19.93 25.46 24.22
C LEU A 627 -20.87 26.07 23.19
N GLN A 628 -21.64 25.26 22.46
CA GLN A 628 -22.49 25.70 21.35
C GLN A 628 -23.90 25.15 21.52
N ARG A 629 -24.55 25.48 22.64
CA ARG A 629 -25.88 24.98 23.06
C ARG A 629 -26.94 24.88 21.94
N GLU A 630 -26.95 25.81 20.99
CA GLU A 630 -27.84 25.77 19.83
C GLU A 630 -27.60 24.55 18.93
N ILE A 631 -26.33 24.25 18.63
CA ILE A 631 -25.92 23.07 17.86
C ILE A 631 -25.98 21.81 18.75
N ASP A 632 -25.32 21.87 19.90
CA ASP A 632 -25.11 20.77 20.85
C ASP A 632 -26.44 20.17 21.36
N VAL A 633 -27.42 21.03 21.66
CA VAL A 633 -28.67 20.66 22.35
C VAL A 633 -29.91 20.93 21.51
N VAL A 634 -30.08 22.14 20.94
CA VAL A 634 -31.33 22.50 20.23
C VAL A 634 -31.43 21.76 18.89
N GLN A 635 -30.32 21.62 18.17
CA GLN A 635 -30.21 20.84 16.93
C GLN A 635 -29.78 19.38 17.15
N ASN A 636 -29.80 18.90 18.40
CA ASN A 636 -29.39 17.56 18.82
C ASN A 636 -28.01 17.11 18.27
N GLY A 637 -27.02 18.01 18.27
CA GLY A 637 -25.70 17.76 17.69
C GLY A 637 -24.99 16.54 18.27
N PHE A 638 -25.06 16.34 19.60
CA PHE A 638 -24.49 15.13 20.21
C PHE A 638 -25.21 13.84 19.79
N GLY A 639 -26.54 13.85 19.73
CA GLY A 639 -27.32 12.68 19.30
C GLY A 639 -27.02 12.30 17.85
N ARG A 640 -27.13 13.26 16.92
CA ARG A 640 -26.79 13.09 15.50
C ARG A 640 -25.37 12.57 15.28
N PHE A 641 -24.42 13.02 16.09
CA PHE A 641 -23.04 12.55 16.03
C PHE A 641 -22.90 11.08 16.42
N ILE A 642 -23.56 10.66 17.51
CA ILE A 642 -23.56 9.26 17.95
C ILE A 642 -24.38 8.36 17.02
N ASP A 643 -25.45 8.89 16.40
CA ASP A 643 -26.25 8.18 15.40
C ASP A 643 -25.46 7.82 14.13
N LEU A 644 -24.26 8.36 13.90
CA LEU A 644 -23.35 7.87 12.86
C LEU A 644 -23.00 6.39 13.03
N LYS A 645 -23.03 5.84 14.26
CA LYS A 645 -22.89 4.40 14.52
C LYS A 645 -23.96 3.54 13.83
N GLN A 646 -25.14 4.09 13.53
CA GLN A 646 -26.18 3.38 12.77
C GLN A 646 -25.74 3.08 11.32
N ARG A 647 -24.86 3.92 10.76
CA ARG A 647 -24.27 3.76 9.42
C ARG A 647 -22.87 3.12 9.47
N PHE A 648 -22.14 3.32 10.57
CA PHE A 648 -20.76 2.87 10.75
C PHE A 648 -20.59 2.19 12.14
N PRO A 649 -21.00 0.92 12.31
CA PRO A 649 -21.12 0.29 13.65
C PRO A 649 -19.81 0.19 14.45
N ASP A 650 -18.68 0.01 13.76
CA ASP A 650 -17.35 -0.15 14.38
C ASP A 650 -16.69 1.18 14.81
N LEU A 651 -17.35 2.31 14.56
CA LEU A 651 -16.79 3.65 14.70
C LEU A 651 -16.79 4.14 16.17
N LYS A 652 -15.60 4.43 16.73
CA LYS A 652 -15.50 5.02 18.07
C LYS A 652 -15.78 6.52 18.03
N MET A 653 -16.74 6.97 18.84
CA MET A 653 -17.17 8.36 18.89
C MET A 653 -16.60 9.02 20.15
N HIS A 654 -15.70 9.98 19.96
CA HIS A 654 -15.01 10.69 21.06
C HIS A 654 -15.47 12.14 21.17
N VAL A 655 -15.32 12.74 22.35
CA VAL A 655 -15.55 14.17 22.59
C VAL A 655 -14.25 14.85 23.02
N ALA A 656 -13.88 15.97 22.37
CA ALA A 656 -12.72 16.76 22.78
C ALA A 656 -13.12 17.88 23.74
N VAL A 657 -12.40 17.99 24.86
CA VAL A 657 -12.58 19.06 25.85
C VAL A 657 -11.44 20.05 25.75
N GLY A 658 -11.75 21.34 25.56
CA GLY A 658 -10.76 22.43 25.53
C GLY A 658 -10.53 23.01 24.15
N GLY A 659 -9.32 22.82 23.60
CA GLY A 659 -8.90 23.48 22.36
C GLY A 659 -8.28 24.87 22.60
N TRP A 660 -8.05 25.64 21.54
CA TRP A 660 -7.33 26.91 21.64
C TRP A 660 -8.04 27.95 22.53
N ASP A 661 -9.35 28.10 22.43
CA ASP A 661 -10.07 29.16 23.17
C ASP A 661 -10.54 28.75 24.57
N HIS A 662 -10.59 27.44 24.87
CA HIS A 662 -11.15 26.92 26.14
C HIS A 662 -10.18 26.03 26.94
N GLY A 663 -9.12 25.50 26.31
CA GLY A 663 -8.08 24.68 26.93
C GLY A 663 -7.00 25.47 27.69
N GLY A 664 -7.35 26.60 28.31
CA GLY A 664 -6.42 27.49 29.03
C GLY A 664 -6.67 27.53 30.54
N ALA A 665 -6.64 28.71 31.14
CA ALA A 665 -6.85 28.96 32.57
C ALA A 665 -8.05 28.23 33.25
N PRO A 666 -9.20 27.93 32.59
CA PRO A 666 -10.24 27.10 33.18
C PRO A 666 -9.76 25.69 33.57
N PHE A 667 -8.91 25.05 32.73
CA PHE A 667 -8.31 23.76 33.04
C PHE A 667 -7.41 23.85 34.28
N SER A 668 -6.48 24.82 34.35
CA SER A 668 -5.63 24.99 35.54
C SER A 668 -6.45 25.19 36.81
N ARG A 669 -7.48 26.06 36.79
CA ARG A 669 -8.34 26.28 37.96
C ARG A 669 -9.16 25.04 38.38
N MET A 670 -9.57 24.20 37.43
CA MET A 670 -10.25 22.93 37.71
C MET A 670 -9.27 21.86 38.22
N ALA A 671 -8.11 21.73 37.57
CA ALA A 671 -7.11 20.70 37.86
C ALA A 671 -6.41 20.91 39.21
N ALA A 672 -6.22 22.18 39.64
CA ALA A 672 -5.47 22.57 40.82
C ALA A 672 -5.96 22.00 42.17
N PHE A 673 -7.20 21.51 42.26
CA PHE A 673 -7.74 20.94 43.49
C PHE A 673 -8.54 19.66 43.24
N ARG A 674 -8.25 18.62 44.02
CA ARG A 674 -8.88 17.29 43.91
C ARG A 674 -10.41 17.29 43.97
N ASN A 675 -11.02 18.19 44.74
CA ASN A 675 -12.48 18.33 44.79
C ASN A 675 -13.08 18.93 43.51
N ARG A 676 -12.33 19.81 42.80
CA ARG A 676 -12.71 20.38 41.51
C ARG A 676 -12.52 19.36 40.38
N ARG A 677 -11.39 18.66 40.35
CA ARG A 677 -11.19 17.50 39.47
C ARG A 677 -12.30 16.46 39.65
N LYS A 678 -12.69 16.14 40.89
CA LYS A 678 -13.82 15.25 41.15
C LYS A 678 -15.15 15.79 40.59
N LYS A 679 -15.49 17.08 40.77
CA LYS A 679 -16.69 17.67 40.13
C LYS A 679 -16.65 17.50 38.61
N PHE A 680 -15.52 17.84 37.98
CA PHE A 680 -15.33 17.68 36.54
C PHE A 680 -15.53 16.22 36.11
N ILE A 681 -14.80 15.28 36.72
CA ILE A 681 -14.86 13.85 36.38
C ILE A 681 -16.27 13.27 36.62
N ASP A 682 -16.95 13.63 37.71
CA ASP A 682 -18.34 13.23 37.98
C ASP A 682 -19.31 13.79 36.92
N SER A 683 -19.03 14.98 36.37
CA SER A 683 -19.82 15.56 35.26
C SER A 683 -19.52 14.90 33.91
N VAL A 684 -18.25 14.54 33.65
CA VAL A 684 -17.84 13.78 32.45
C VAL A 684 -18.53 12.41 32.44
N VAL A 685 -18.49 11.65 33.54
CA VAL A 685 -19.13 10.33 33.62
C VAL A 685 -20.64 10.42 33.33
N LYS A 686 -21.32 11.46 33.82
CA LYS A 686 -22.75 11.73 33.49
C LYS A 686 -22.94 12.08 32.01
N PHE A 687 -22.07 12.90 31.43
CA PHE A 687 -22.14 13.29 30.02
C PHE A 687 -21.94 12.10 29.08
N MET A 688 -20.87 11.32 29.31
CA MET A 688 -20.54 10.11 28.54
C MET A 688 -21.69 9.10 28.58
N ALA A 689 -22.21 8.79 29.78
CA ALA A 689 -23.35 7.89 29.96
C ALA A 689 -24.66 8.39 29.34
N ARG A 690 -24.87 9.72 29.28
CA ARG A 690 -26.08 10.33 28.73
C ARG A 690 -26.15 10.27 27.21
N TYR A 691 -25.01 10.42 26.54
CA TYR A 691 -24.97 10.55 25.08
C TYR A 691 -24.41 9.31 24.36
N GLY A 692 -23.63 8.44 25.00
CA GLY A 692 -23.14 7.19 24.39
C GLY A 692 -21.81 7.31 23.63
N PHE A 693 -20.98 8.29 24.00
CA PHE A 693 -19.59 8.41 23.54
C PHE A 693 -18.73 7.23 24.06
N ASP A 694 -17.71 6.85 23.29
CA ASP A 694 -16.75 5.78 23.60
C ASP A 694 -15.46 6.29 24.24
N GLY A 695 -15.16 7.59 24.13
CA GLY A 695 -13.97 8.17 24.72
C GLY A 695 -13.96 9.70 24.79
N ILE A 696 -12.93 10.22 25.43
CA ILE A 696 -12.72 11.65 25.69
C ILE A 696 -11.29 12.04 25.36
N GLU A 697 -11.10 13.19 24.72
CA GLU A 697 -9.78 13.76 24.45
C GLU A 697 -9.60 15.06 25.26
N LEU A 698 -8.57 15.12 26.11
CA LEU A 698 -8.25 16.34 26.87
C LEU A 698 -7.27 17.21 26.07
N VAL A 699 -7.76 18.36 25.62
CA VAL A 699 -7.04 19.31 24.77
C VAL A 699 -6.69 20.56 25.58
N TRP A 700 -5.79 20.37 26.55
CA TRP A 700 -5.23 21.44 27.38
C TRP A 700 -4.00 22.04 26.69
N LEU A 701 -4.14 23.28 26.20
CA LEU A 701 -3.12 24.03 25.47
C LEU A 701 -2.85 25.35 26.23
N TYR A 702 -1.87 25.44 27.14
CA TYR A 702 -0.95 24.41 27.60
C TYR A 702 -0.89 24.45 29.15
N PRO A 703 -0.77 23.31 29.85
CA PRO A 703 -0.46 23.29 31.27
C PRO A 703 0.85 24.02 31.56
N GLY A 704 0.91 24.75 32.69
CA GLY A 704 2.11 25.48 33.14
C GLY A 704 2.44 26.75 32.36
N SER A 705 1.80 26.97 31.21
CA SER A 705 1.95 28.19 30.42
C SER A 705 1.31 29.39 31.11
N VAL A 706 2.15 30.28 31.66
CA VAL A 706 1.72 31.51 32.34
C VAL A 706 0.96 32.44 31.38
N GLU A 707 1.36 32.50 30.09
CA GLU A 707 0.64 33.28 29.08
C GLU A 707 -0.76 32.72 28.73
N ARG A 708 -1.07 31.50 29.18
CA ARG A 708 -2.39 30.86 29.09
C ARG A 708 -3.12 30.79 30.44
N GLY A 709 -2.54 31.37 31.49
CA GLY A 709 -3.08 31.38 32.86
C GLY A 709 -2.92 30.05 33.60
N GLY A 710 -1.89 29.27 33.24
CA GLY A 710 -1.46 28.07 33.96
C GLY A 710 -0.45 28.34 35.09
N THR A 711 -0.09 27.28 35.81
CA THR A 711 0.84 27.28 36.95
C THR A 711 1.81 26.09 36.88
N ASN A 712 3.00 26.18 37.48
CA ASN A 712 3.96 25.06 37.48
C ASN A 712 3.39 23.75 38.05
N ASN A 713 2.39 23.84 38.94
CA ASN A 713 1.70 22.68 39.52
C ASN A 713 0.76 21.98 38.51
N ASP A 714 0.48 22.60 37.36
CA ASP A 714 -0.41 22.05 36.33
C ASP A 714 0.12 20.73 35.77
N LYS A 715 1.45 20.54 35.72
CA LYS A 715 2.10 19.33 35.21
C LYS A 715 1.66 18.10 35.99
N ASP A 716 1.84 18.12 37.31
CA ASP A 716 1.38 17.06 38.22
C ASP A 716 -0.17 16.96 38.21
N ASN A 717 -0.86 18.11 38.21
CA ASN A 717 -2.32 18.13 38.22
C ASN A 717 -2.96 17.59 36.92
N PHE A 718 -2.25 17.61 35.79
CA PHE A 718 -2.70 17.00 34.55
C PHE A 718 -2.55 15.48 34.60
N VAL A 719 -1.44 14.95 35.15
CA VAL A 719 -1.30 13.51 35.45
C VAL A 719 -2.44 13.05 36.36
N TYR A 720 -2.64 13.71 37.50
CA TYR A 720 -3.73 13.36 38.43
C TYR A 720 -5.12 13.45 37.79
N LEU A 721 -5.34 14.37 36.83
CA LEU A 721 -6.61 14.47 36.10
C LEU A 721 -6.85 13.25 35.20
N VAL A 722 -5.83 12.78 34.47
CA VAL A 722 -5.92 11.59 33.61
C VAL A 722 -6.09 10.32 34.44
N GLU A 723 -5.29 10.16 35.51
CA GLU A 723 -5.38 9.03 36.44
C GLU A 723 -6.75 8.93 37.13
N GLU A 724 -7.24 10.05 37.70
CA GLU A 724 -8.53 10.09 38.39
C GLU A 724 -9.70 9.84 37.42
N LEU A 725 -9.59 10.28 36.16
CA LEU A 725 -10.57 10.05 35.10
C LEU A 725 -10.62 8.58 34.64
N LYS A 726 -9.47 7.96 34.33
CA LYS A 726 -9.38 6.51 34.04
C LYS A 726 -9.89 5.68 35.21
N THR A 727 -9.53 6.06 36.44
CA THR A 727 -10.03 5.43 37.68
C THR A 727 -11.55 5.53 37.81
N ALA A 728 -12.16 6.64 37.39
CA ALA A 728 -13.62 6.80 37.41
C ALA A 728 -14.32 5.96 36.33
N PHE A 729 -13.73 5.86 35.13
CA PHE A 729 -14.26 5.03 34.03
C PHE A 729 -14.24 3.54 34.38
N LEU A 730 -13.15 3.05 34.96
CA LEU A 730 -13.04 1.69 35.51
C LEU A 730 -14.09 1.43 36.61
N LYS A 731 -14.37 2.41 37.48
CA LYS A 731 -15.42 2.32 38.52
C LYS A 731 -16.83 2.33 37.94
N ALA A 732 -17.05 3.04 36.83
CA ALA A 732 -18.30 3.00 36.07
C ALA A 732 -18.50 1.69 35.28
N ARG A 733 -17.47 0.83 35.21
CA ARG A 733 -17.42 -0.41 34.41
C ARG A 733 -17.66 -0.17 32.92
N GLN A 734 -17.23 0.99 32.41
CA GLN A 734 -17.35 1.35 31.00
C GLN A 734 -15.98 1.22 30.31
N PRO A 735 -15.92 0.74 29.06
CA PRO A 735 -14.68 0.57 28.30
C PRO A 735 -14.17 1.90 27.70
N TRP A 736 -14.46 3.02 28.36
CA TRP A 736 -14.22 4.36 27.81
C TRP A 736 -12.73 4.70 27.74
N GLU A 737 -12.32 5.25 26.60
CA GLU A 737 -10.94 5.68 26.36
C GLU A 737 -10.70 7.13 26.83
N VAL A 738 -9.48 7.40 27.32
CA VAL A 738 -8.99 8.75 27.63
C VAL A 738 -7.76 9.01 26.76
N ALA A 739 -7.92 9.91 25.79
CA ALA A 739 -6.84 10.46 24.99
C ALA A 739 -6.41 11.83 25.54
N ILE A 740 -5.19 12.25 25.23
CA ILE A 740 -4.69 13.60 25.50
C ILE A 740 -4.04 14.19 24.26
N GLN A 741 -4.23 15.50 24.05
CA GLN A 741 -3.58 16.22 22.95
C GLN A 741 -2.38 17.00 23.48
N VAL A 742 -1.23 16.85 22.81
CA VAL A 742 0.08 17.33 23.28
C VAL A 742 0.87 17.97 22.12
N PRO A 743 1.67 19.02 22.37
CA PRO A 743 2.46 19.64 21.30
C PRO A 743 3.62 18.74 20.83
N ALA A 744 4.21 19.03 19.68
CA ALA A 744 5.55 18.56 19.31
C ALA A 744 6.69 19.46 19.84
N ASP A 745 6.35 20.58 20.50
CA ASP A 745 7.28 21.55 21.08
C ASP A 745 7.85 21.06 22.41
N HIS A 746 9.12 20.62 22.38
CA HIS A 746 9.83 20.11 23.54
C HIS A 746 9.96 21.13 24.69
N THR A 747 9.94 22.44 24.39
CA THR A 747 10.02 23.49 25.42
C THR A 747 8.77 23.53 26.32
N ARG A 748 7.64 22.97 25.84
CA ARG A 748 6.40 22.84 26.62
C ARG A 748 6.38 21.62 27.52
N PHE A 749 7.16 20.57 27.24
CA PHE A 749 7.15 19.35 28.05
C PHE A 749 7.74 19.57 29.44
N GLU A 750 8.90 20.23 29.54
CA GLU A 750 9.52 20.56 30.83
C GLU A 750 8.54 21.30 31.76
N VAL A 751 7.82 22.28 31.19
CA VAL A 751 6.88 23.18 31.89
C VAL A 751 5.54 22.53 32.27
N GLY A 752 4.97 21.68 31.39
CA GLY A 752 3.55 21.30 31.49
C GLY A 752 3.21 19.82 31.35
N TYR A 753 4.08 18.97 30.80
CA TYR A 753 3.74 17.58 30.48
C TYR A 753 4.75 16.61 31.10
N ASP A 754 4.30 15.71 31.98
CA ASP A 754 5.11 14.55 32.35
C ASP A 754 4.90 13.45 31.30
N GLN A 755 5.83 13.35 30.35
CA GLN A 755 5.64 12.51 29.16
C GLN A 755 5.53 11.01 29.51
N GLY A 756 6.22 10.56 30.57
CA GLY A 756 6.16 9.20 31.06
C GLY A 756 4.80 8.90 31.69
N LEU A 757 4.44 9.61 32.77
CA LEU A 757 3.22 9.35 33.53
C LEU A 757 1.95 9.61 32.73
N LEU A 758 1.95 10.61 31.85
CA LEU A 758 0.82 10.89 30.95
C LEU A 758 0.64 9.79 29.88
N CYS A 759 1.73 9.28 29.29
CA CYS A 759 1.64 8.18 28.32
C CYS A 759 1.37 6.83 29.00
N GLU A 760 1.77 6.62 30.26
CA GLU A 760 1.33 5.47 31.05
C GLU A 760 -0.20 5.52 31.27
N SER A 761 -0.70 6.67 31.74
CA SER A 761 -2.09 6.85 32.19
C SER A 761 -3.13 6.92 31.07
N ALA A 762 -2.88 7.69 30.00
CA ALA A 762 -3.79 7.81 28.86
C ALA A 762 -3.84 6.50 28.04
N ASP A 763 -4.88 6.27 27.25
CA ASP A 763 -4.91 5.14 26.30
C ASP A 763 -4.00 5.39 25.09
N TYR A 764 -3.92 6.65 24.66
CA TYR A 764 -2.95 7.16 23.70
C TYR A 764 -2.77 8.68 23.81
N VAL A 765 -1.65 9.17 23.28
CA VAL A 765 -1.28 10.59 23.19
C VAL A 765 -1.32 11.04 21.73
N HIS A 766 -1.98 12.17 21.47
CA HIS A 766 -2.15 12.76 20.16
C HIS A 766 -1.18 13.94 20.01
N ILE A 767 -0.08 13.71 19.28
CA ILE A 767 1.00 14.69 19.10
C ILE A 767 0.63 15.62 17.94
N ILE A 768 0.49 16.92 18.25
CA ILE A 768 0.28 17.99 17.27
C ILE A 768 1.57 18.19 16.46
N GLY A 769 1.68 17.49 15.33
CA GLY A 769 2.81 17.60 14.39
C GLY A 769 2.77 18.82 13.46
N TYR A 770 1.94 19.82 13.77
CA TYR A 770 1.67 20.98 12.93
C TYR A 770 1.59 22.28 13.72
N ASP A 771 1.57 23.40 13.01
CA ASP A 771 1.68 24.75 13.58
C ASP A 771 2.96 24.95 14.42
N LEU A 772 4.02 24.26 13.99
CA LEU A 772 5.39 24.38 14.52
C LEU A 772 6.11 25.62 13.94
N ARG A 773 5.54 26.23 12.89
CA ARG A 773 5.90 27.52 12.31
C ARG A 773 4.62 28.25 11.90
N GLY A 774 4.68 29.58 11.79
CA GLY A 774 3.55 30.43 11.45
C GLY A 774 3.95 31.90 11.54
N SER A 775 3.02 32.83 11.37
CA SER A 775 3.34 34.28 11.31
C SER A 775 4.03 34.85 12.56
N TRP A 776 3.95 34.15 13.69
CA TRP A 776 4.65 34.47 14.93
C TRP A 776 6.17 34.21 14.90
N THR A 777 6.70 33.46 13.92
CA THR A 777 8.16 33.18 13.83
C THR A 777 8.97 34.34 13.25
N GLY A 778 8.31 35.29 12.57
CA GLY A 778 8.96 36.42 11.88
C GLY A 778 9.52 36.10 10.49
N PHE A 779 9.31 34.88 9.97
CA PHE A 779 9.69 34.46 8.62
C PHE A 779 8.72 33.42 8.03
N ALA A 780 8.65 33.34 6.70
CA ALA A 780 7.84 32.36 5.98
C ALA A 780 8.48 30.97 6.03
N ASP A 781 7.73 29.95 6.44
CA ASP A 781 8.22 28.58 6.59
C ASP A 781 7.05 27.56 6.48
N VAL A 782 7.36 26.26 6.36
CA VAL A 782 6.35 25.21 6.45
C VAL A 782 5.94 25.00 7.92
N HIS A 783 4.64 25.01 8.20
CA HIS A 783 4.12 24.86 9.58
C HIS A 783 4.22 23.43 10.15
N SER A 784 4.58 22.44 9.34
CA SER A 784 4.80 21.04 9.73
C SER A 784 6.09 20.52 9.08
N PRO A 785 7.29 20.95 9.56
CA PRO A 785 8.56 20.42 9.09
C PRO A 785 8.75 19.02 9.65
N MET A 786 9.03 18.04 8.78
CA MET A 786 9.18 16.64 9.20
C MET A 786 10.45 16.39 10.04
N LYS A 787 11.54 17.11 9.74
CA LYS A 787 12.88 16.96 10.31
C LYS A 787 13.58 18.33 10.40
N ASP A 788 14.68 18.41 11.14
CA ASP A 788 15.59 19.57 11.11
C ASP A 788 16.20 19.81 9.71
N ARG A 789 16.31 21.07 9.33
CA ARG A 789 16.89 21.55 8.07
C ARG A 789 18.06 22.51 8.35
N PRO A 790 18.93 22.84 7.37
CA PRO A 790 20.13 23.65 7.61
C PRO A 790 19.91 25.05 8.22
N HIS A 791 18.69 25.58 8.15
CA HIS A 791 18.30 26.87 8.74
C HIS A 791 17.54 26.77 10.07
N ASP A 792 17.18 25.56 10.53
CA ASP A 792 16.55 25.36 11.84
C ASP A 792 17.60 25.52 12.95
N GLN A 793 17.69 26.72 13.51
CA GLN A 793 18.67 27.12 14.51
C GLN A 793 18.01 27.63 15.79
N GLY A 794 18.74 27.54 16.91
CA GLY A 794 18.20 27.91 18.24
C GLY A 794 16.96 27.08 18.57
N ILE A 795 15.88 27.75 18.99
CA ILE A 795 14.59 27.14 19.36
C ILE A 795 13.90 26.33 18.25
N TYR A 796 14.29 26.52 16.98
CA TYR A 796 13.69 25.81 15.85
C TYR A 796 14.28 24.41 15.64
N LYS A 797 15.46 24.14 16.22
CA LYS A 797 16.11 22.83 16.15
C LYS A 797 15.40 21.84 17.08
N GLY A 798 15.05 20.66 16.57
CA GLY A 798 14.20 19.70 17.26
C GLY A 798 12.71 20.07 17.30
N LEU A 799 12.32 21.30 16.90
CA LEU A 799 10.94 21.73 16.78
C LEU A 799 10.38 21.32 15.41
N ASN A 800 10.24 20.01 15.22
CA ASN A 800 9.82 19.34 13.99
C ASN A 800 9.06 18.04 14.34
N VAL A 801 8.38 17.42 13.37
CA VAL A 801 7.53 16.22 13.63
C VAL A 801 8.34 15.07 14.22
N GLU A 802 9.49 14.72 13.64
CA GLU A 802 10.34 13.64 14.13
C GLU A 802 10.86 13.92 15.55
N GLY A 803 11.26 15.15 15.85
CA GLY A 803 11.72 15.58 17.18
C GLY A 803 10.61 15.47 18.23
N GLY A 804 9.39 15.91 17.91
CA GLY A 804 8.24 15.80 18.80
C GLY A 804 7.83 14.35 19.07
N VAL A 805 7.75 13.51 18.02
CA VAL A 805 7.42 12.09 18.17
C VAL A 805 8.51 11.35 18.96
N ASN A 806 9.77 11.51 18.57
CA ASN A 806 10.89 10.84 19.24
C ASN A 806 11.00 11.25 20.71
N SER A 807 10.78 12.53 21.05
CA SER A 807 10.80 12.98 22.45
C SER A 807 9.82 12.20 23.35
N TRP A 808 8.62 11.84 22.85
CA TRP A 808 7.70 11.00 23.62
C TRP A 808 8.18 9.54 23.68
N LEU A 809 8.68 8.98 22.58
CA LEU A 809 9.22 7.61 22.55
C LEU A 809 10.44 7.43 23.47
N ASP A 810 11.39 8.38 23.42
CA ASP A 810 12.59 8.44 24.27
C ASP A 810 12.25 8.66 25.75
N SER A 811 11.10 9.27 26.04
CA SER A 811 10.52 9.35 27.40
C SER A 811 9.86 8.05 27.88
N GLY A 812 9.97 6.96 27.11
CA GLY A 812 9.40 5.65 27.44
C GLY A 812 7.97 5.41 26.94
N CYS A 813 7.40 6.33 26.15
CA CYS A 813 6.05 6.15 25.62
C CYS A 813 6.02 5.02 24.57
N ALA A 814 5.11 4.05 24.74
CA ALA A 814 5.01 2.92 23.83
C ALA A 814 4.49 3.37 22.44
N PRO A 815 5.10 2.94 21.31
CA PRO A 815 4.72 3.40 19.97
C PRO A 815 3.23 3.20 19.62
N ASN A 816 2.58 2.14 20.12
CA ASN A 816 1.14 1.88 19.91
C ASN A 816 0.20 2.79 20.74
N LYS A 817 0.78 3.67 21.57
CA LYS A 817 0.09 4.74 22.31
C LYS A 817 0.41 6.13 21.76
N VAL A 818 1.19 6.26 20.68
CA VAL A 818 1.46 7.54 20.00
C VAL A 818 0.63 7.65 18.73
N VAL A 819 -0.13 8.74 18.59
CA VAL A 819 -0.87 9.10 17.38
C VAL A 819 -0.36 10.45 16.87
N LEU A 820 0.01 10.52 15.60
CA LEU A 820 0.47 11.76 14.95
C LEU A 820 -0.71 12.53 14.34
N GLY A 821 -0.92 13.77 14.78
CA GLY A 821 -1.85 14.69 14.17
C GLY A 821 -1.32 15.25 12.85
N VAL A 822 -2.15 15.22 11.80
CA VAL A 822 -1.82 15.68 10.44
C VAL A 822 -2.78 16.82 10.03
N PRO A 823 -2.28 17.98 9.54
CA PRO A 823 -3.13 19.13 9.26
C PRO A 823 -3.76 19.08 7.86
N PHE A 824 -5.07 19.29 7.77
CA PHE A 824 -5.75 19.63 6.50
C PHE A 824 -5.94 21.16 6.38
N LEU A 825 -4.90 21.92 6.73
CA LEU A 825 -4.83 23.38 6.66
C LEU A 825 -3.40 23.83 6.35
N GLY A 826 -3.23 25.01 5.78
CA GLY A 826 -1.94 25.68 5.63
C GLY A 826 -1.84 26.95 6.49
N ARG A 827 -0.64 27.52 6.60
CA ARG A 827 -0.40 28.84 7.20
C ARG A 827 0.02 29.84 6.12
N THR A 828 -0.55 31.04 6.18
CA THR A 828 -0.29 32.14 5.25
C THR A 828 0.77 33.10 5.80
N TYR A 829 1.36 33.88 4.89
CA TYR A 829 2.41 34.84 5.18
C TYR A 829 2.37 36.02 4.21
N VAL A 830 2.29 37.25 4.74
CA VAL A 830 2.57 38.47 3.95
C VAL A 830 4.09 38.70 3.94
N LEU A 831 4.73 38.30 2.84
CA LEU A 831 6.16 38.52 2.59
C LEU A 831 6.52 40.01 2.65
N ARG A 832 7.66 40.33 3.26
CA ARG A 832 8.18 41.71 3.35
C ARG A 832 8.71 42.23 2.01
N SER A 833 9.10 41.33 1.10
CA SER A 833 9.53 41.66 -0.26
C SER A 833 9.07 40.58 -1.24
N SER A 834 8.49 40.99 -2.37
CA SER A 834 8.12 40.08 -3.47
C SER A 834 9.32 39.42 -4.15
N GLN A 835 10.54 39.95 -3.95
CA GLN A 835 11.79 39.38 -4.44
C GLN A 835 12.39 38.32 -3.51
N GLN A 836 11.82 38.13 -2.31
CA GLN A 836 12.24 37.13 -1.33
C GLN A 836 11.03 36.25 -0.99
N ASN A 837 10.85 35.19 -1.78
CA ASN A 837 9.68 34.31 -1.76
C ASN A 837 9.99 32.84 -1.41
N GLY A 838 11.22 32.56 -0.97
CA GLY A 838 11.62 31.24 -0.44
C GLY A 838 11.39 31.09 1.06
N VAL A 839 11.55 29.86 1.56
CA VAL A 839 11.57 29.57 3.01
C VAL A 839 12.68 30.37 3.69
N GLY A 840 12.37 30.94 4.86
CA GLY A 840 13.24 31.87 5.60
C GLY A 840 13.11 33.34 5.18
N ALA A 841 12.28 33.67 4.19
CA ALA A 841 12.00 35.06 3.84
C ALA A 841 11.29 35.82 4.96
N LEU A 842 11.69 37.07 5.20
CA LEU A 842 11.08 37.92 6.22
C LEU A 842 9.63 38.28 5.86
N ILE A 843 8.78 38.38 6.88
CA ILE A 843 7.34 38.67 6.75
C ILE A 843 6.96 39.95 7.50
N ASN A 844 5.78 40.48 7.19
CA ASN A 844 5.14 41.55 7.95
C ASN A 844 3.89 41.07 8.73
N GLY A 845 3.41 39.84 8.49
CA GLY A 845 2.22 39.27 9.14
C GLY A 845 1.80 37.92 8.53
N PRO A 846 0.69 37.33 9.01
CA PRO A 846 -0.01 36.22 8.33
C PRO A 846 -0.59 36.63 6.98
#